data_AF-A0A9N9S1S8-F1
#
_entry.id   AF-A0A9N9S1S8-F1
#
_cell.length_a   1.000
_cell.length_b   1.000
_cell.length_c   1.000
_cell.angle_alpha   90.00
_cell.angle_beta   90.00
_cell.angle_gamma   90.00
#
_symmetry.space_group_name_H-M   'P 1'
#
loop_
_entity.id
_entity.type
_entity.pdbx_description
1 polymer ?
#
loop_
_entity_poly.entity_id
_entity_poly.type
_entity_poly.pdbx_seq_one_letter_code
_entity_poly.pdbx_strand_id
1 'polypeptide(L)'
;MNNILSNINSQNFPIEQISIKNAKNWSCNISQSALIIIDNFDDLCTFNNQTNLNNRFPKQLKFLVYVDEFQTDNFINMNLPQKLSYFYGNIAFFQYLMIKTIYQTISLFTIKWFLPHNCNKPFAIQENYFDLITRRWKWDTDLMDINYHNFYGCTLQVGLLSNFRDFGYKDKFDRKIKGSLVSLYKIIGEKGNFKPNYLILDPDTNSTFILDKYSRNLLDVFIDIKSVAVTSHHVTTTFNQIEIIFMITPSQKYTNFEKMVMPFDRITWIFLAVTFLIAFFVIFFVNRLSFRYQVMIYGEGVKMPALNIVRTFFGIGQARLPFSNFPRIILIFFVYFCLVIRTAYQGVSYYMLTNDIRRPAITQIKDLFENNYTVCTINSAVFTTALKRMVENGSKISSENFPIEQISIKNPKNWSYKINQSALIIVKRFNELYTFNHRTILNNRFPKLLKFLVYVDDFLTENAVYLDLQQKLSSYHGDIACFEYIMVRNNYQTVSLLTIDWYTPESCNNPIASRINLFDLLSRTWTLKIDSMTKKFHNFHECTLLVGSFYKYLKYAFKDKIDGKIKGSLVSLFKILGEKSNFIPSYQLLDEDSSSNLKKDSKFRLNVFIEIKSVGVTTHHVTTTFSQIDMIFMITPSQKYTNFEKMVMPFDCLTWIFLFTTFFAAFFVIFFVNRLSMKYQVILYGEGVKMPAFNIVGTFFGIGQTRLPMSNFPRMILIFFVYFCLVIRTAYQGVSYYMLTNDLRRPVITQIKDLLENNYTIYTISPKEFVVPLRQMIENGTK
;
A
#
# COMPACT_ATOMS: atom_id res chain seq x y z
N MET A 1 38.88 22.77 30.17
CA MET A 1 37.97 22.04 29.25
C MET A 1 38.20 22.33 27.78
N ASN A 2 38.23 23.59 27.33
CA ASN A 2 38.11 23.92 25.91
C ASN A 2 39.11 23.20 24.99
N ASN A 3 40.37 23.01 25.40
CA ASN A 3 41.37 22.24 24.63
C ASN A 3 41.15 20.72 24.59
N ILE A 4 40.30 20.16 25.46
CA ILE A 4 39.86 18.76 25.40
C ILE A 4 38.69 18.65 24.40
N LEU A 5 37.83 19.66 24.35
CA LEU A 5 36.62 19.74 23.52
C LEU A 5 36.89 20.16 22.08
N SER A 6 37.89 21.01 21.84
CA SER A 6 38.35 21.40 20.50
C SER A 6 38.72 20.19 19.65
N ASN A 7 39.22 19.14 20.31
CA ASN A 7 39.75 17.92 19.68
C ASN A 7 38.63 16.92 19.37
N ILE A 8 37.42 17.13 19.92
CA ILE A 8 36.21 16.33 19.72
C ILE A 8 35.30 16.96 18.63
N ASN A 9 35.57 18.20 18.21
CA ASN A 9 34.72 18.91 17.25
C ASN A 9 34.84 18.37 15.82
N SER A 10 33.89 17.52 15.45
CA SER A 10 33.55 17.24 14.05
C SER A 10 32.03 17.35 13.78
N GLN A 11 31.69 18.14 12.76
CA GLN A 11 30.43 18.20 12.02
C GLN A 11 29.17 18.53 12.84
N ASN A 12 28.77 19.80 12.84
CA ASN A 12 27.36 20.24 12.92
C ASN A 12 26.59 19.92 14.23
N PHE A 13 27.26 19.84 15.38
CA PHE A 13 26.58 19.86 16.68
C PHE A 13 26.74 21.23 17.36
N PRO A 14 25.69 22.09 17.40
CA PRO A 14 25.65 23.17 18.36
C PRO A 14 25.55 22.57 19.77
N ILE A 15 26.58 22.79 20.58
CA ILE A 15 26.69 22.25 21.94
C ILE A 15 26.57 23.41 22.92
N GLU A 16 25.49 23.44 23.71
CA GLU A 16 25.43 24.29 24.90
C GLU A 16 26.44 23.78 25.94
N GLN A 17 27.37 24.64 26.37
CA GLN A 17 28.30 24.32 27.44
C GLN A 17 27.67 24.72 28.79
N ILE A 18 27.47 23.73 29.64
CA ILE A 18 26.86 23.89 30.96
C ILE A 18 27.86 23.47 32.03
N SER A 19 28.22 24.41 32.91
CA SER A 19 29.05 24.15 34.08
C SER A 19 28.15 24.12 35.32
N ILE A 20 28.11 22.98 36.03
CA ILE A 20 27.29 22.82 37.22
C ILE A 20 28.20 22.81 38.44
N LYS A 21 28.24 23.93 39.17
CA LYS A 21 28.90 24.05 40.48
C LYS A 21 27.83 24.06 41.57
N ASN A 22 27.88 23.09 42.49
CA ASN A 22 26.78 22.67 43.37
C ASN A 22 25.50 22.26 42.60
N ALA A 23 25.28 20.94 42.41
CA ALA A 23 24.14 20.45 41.65
C ALA A 23 22.75 20.77 42.26
N LYS A 24 22.67 21.02 43.57
CA LYS A 24 21.44 20.90 44.38
C LYS A 24 20.21 21.70 43.92
N ASN A 25 20.37 22.85 43.26
CA ASN A 25 19.26 23.76 42.89
C ASN A 25 19.12 23.98 41.36
N TRP A 26 19.55 23.03 40.53
CA TRP A 26 19.66 23.26 39.08
C TRP A 26 18.37 22.98 38.29
N SER A 27 17.97 23.89 37.41
CA SER A 27 16.88 23.68 36.44
C SER A 27 17.10 24.50 35.16
N CYS A 28 16.96 23.86 34.00
CA CYS A 28 17.14 24.50 32.68
C CYS A 28 16.41 23.70 31.59
N ASN A 29 15.80 24.40 30.61
CA ASN A 29 15.15 23.78 29.45
C ASN A 29 16.15 23.66 28.29
N ILE A 30 17.02 22.65 28.32
CA ILE A 30 17.95 22.36 27.23
C ILE A 30 17.14 21.87 26.01
N SER A 31 17.40 22.45 24.83
CA SER A 31 16.73 22.08 23.57
C SER A 31 17.63 21.41 22.53
N GLN A 32 18.95 21.39 22.75
CA GLN A 32 19.97 20.86 21.86
C GLN A 32 20.96 19.95 22.60
N SER A 33 21.95 19.37 21.91
CA SER A 33 22.96 18.53 22.59
C SER A 33 23.83 19.40 23.50
N ALA A 34 24.29 18.88 24.63
CA ALA A 34 24.99 19.70 25.64
C ALA A 34 26.19 18.97 26.26
N LEU A 35 27.19 19.77 26.65
CA LEU A 35 28.29 19.34 27.49
C LEU A 35 27.96 19.70 28.94
N ILE A 36 28.04 18.72 29.83
CA ILE A 36 27.83 18.92 31.27
C ILE A 36 29.16 18.71 31.98
N ILE A 37 29.68 19.79 32.58
CA ILE A 37 30.88 19.78 33.41
C ILE A 37 30.45 19.72 34.87
N ILE A 38 30.97 18.71 35.59
CA ILE A 38 30.70 18.46 37.00
C ILE A 38 32.04 18.37 37.73
N ASP A 39 32.17 19.04 38.87
CA ASP A 39 33.46 19.16 39.56
C ASP A 39 33.90 17.81 40.20
N ASN A 40 32.99 17.05 40.80
CA ASN A 40 33.26 15.78 41.48
C ASN A 40 32.18 14.70 41.20
N PHE A 41 32.43 13.45 41.63
CA PHE A 41 31.53 12.32 41.36
C PHE A 41 30.24 12.31 42.21
N ASP A 42 30.23 12.90 43.40
CA ASP A 42 29.04 12.95 44.25
C ASP A 42 28.04 14.02 43.78
N ASP A 43 28.51 15.09 43.14
CA ASP A 43 27.67 15.99 42.34
C ASP A 43 27.11 15.26 41.09
N LEU A 44 27.83 14.31 40.47
CA LEU A 44 27.27 13.47 39.39
C LEU A 44 26.19 12.51 39.93
N CYS A 45 26.40 11.90 41.11
CA CYS A 45 25.36 11.13 41.82
C CYS A 45 24.11 12.00 42.10
N THR A 46 24.33 13.22 42.59
CA THR A 46 23.25 14.17 42.91
C THR A 46 22.50 14.61 41.66
N PHE A 47 23.22 14.98 40.60
CA PHE A 47 22.67 15.36 39.29
C PHE A 47 21.85 14.23 38.66
N ASN A 48 22.36 12.99 38.69
CA ASN A 48 21.64 11.81 38.20
C ASN A 48 20.33 11.58 38.96
N ASN A 49 20.37 11.64 40.30
CA ASN A 49 19.19 11.43 41.14
C ASN A 49 18.13 12.54 40.91
N GLN A 50 18.55 13.79 40.73
CA GLN A 50 17.63 14.91 40.46
C GLN A 50 17.06 14.92 39.02
N THR A 51 17.83 14.47 38.02
CA THR A 51 17.37 14.41 36.62
C THR A 51 16.37 13.27 36.40
N ASN A 52 16.60 12.10 36.99
CA ASN A 52 15.65 10.97 36.97
C ASN A 52 14.29 11.31 37.60
N LEU A 53 14.26 12.13 38.65
CA LEU A 53 13.02 12.56 39.31
C LEU A 53 12.15 13.51 38.45
N ASN A 54 12.76 14.24 37.49
CA ASN A 54 12.09 15.38 36.85
C ASN A 54 11.50 15.11 35.45
N ASN A 55 11.84 14.01 34.77
CA ASN A 55 11.22 13.55 33.50
C ASN A 55 11.14 14.55 32.31
N ARG A 56 11.74 15.75 32.38
CA ARG A 56 11.54 16.85 31.42
C ARG A 56 12.50 16.89 30.22
N PHE A 57 13.54 16.07 30.19
CA PHE A 57 14.53 16.11 29.10
C PHE A 57 14.05 15.39 27.83
N PRO A 58 14.18 16.00 26.63
CA PRO A 58 13.89 15.31 25.38
C PRO A 58 14.83 14.11 25.18
N LYS A 59 14.27 12.91 24.98
CA LYS A 59 15.00 11.63 24.86
C LYS A 59 15.94 11.49 23.64
N GLN A 60 16.15 12.57 22.88
CA GLN A 60 16.97 12.60 21.67
C GLN A 60 18.26 13.44 21.82
N LEU A 61 18.43 14.13 22.96
CA LEU A 61 19.60 14.97 23.20
C LEU A 61 20.82 14.10 23.54
N LYS A 62 21.95 14.33 22.87
CA LYS A 62 23.23 13.71 23.21
C LYS A 62 23.92 14.54 24.28
N PHE A 63 24.33 13.87 25.34
CA PHE A 63 25.07 14.48 26.44
C PHE A 63 26.46 13.86 26.57
N LEU A 64 27.47 14.72 26.68
CA LEU A 64 28.82 14.37 27.07
C LEU A 64 29.05 14.88 28.50
N VAL A 65 29.49 14.02 29.41
CA VAL A 65 29.71 14.37 30.81
C VAL A 65 31.19 14.26 31.16
N TYR A 66 31.69 15.24 31.91
CA TYR A 66 33.05 15.27 32.44
C TYR A 66 33.04 15.45 33.96
N VAL A 67 33.87 14.66 34.66
CA VAL A 67 34.11 14.75 36.10
C VAL A 67 35.58 15.10 36.35
N ASP A 68 35.85 16.23 37.03
CA ASP A 68 37.23 16.76 37.15
C ASP A 68 38.07 16.13 38.26
N GLU A 69 37.48 15.66 39.36
CA GLU A 69 38.23 14.86 40.34
C GLU A 69 37.51 13.57 40.74
N PHE A 70 38.29 12.49 40.76
CA PHE A 70 37.90 11.17 41.23
C PHE A 70 39.00 10.65 42.19
N GLN A 71 38.96 11.12 43.44
CA GLN A 71 39.96 10.78 44.47
C GLN A 71 39.68 9.37 45.04
N THR A 72 40.50 8.40 44.62
CA THR A 72 40.28 6.96 44.85
C THR A 72 41.14 6.35 45.98
N ASP A 73 41.06 6.89 47.20
CA ASP A 73 41.66 6.19 48.35
C ASP A 73 40.76 5.03 48.80
N ASN A 74 39.44 5.23 48.85
CA ASN A 74 38.45 4.23 49.29
C ASN A 74 37.91 3.30 48.17
N PHE A 75 38.43 3.37 46.94
CA PHE A 75 37.80 2.73 45.76
C PHE A 75 38.57 1.56 45.14
N ILE A 76 39.78 1.27 45.61
CA ILE A 76 40.76 0.38 44.96
C ILE A 76 40.27 -1.09 44.80
N ASN A 77 39.46 -1.59 45.73
CA ASN A 77 39.11 -3.02 45.82
C ASN A 77 37.91 -3.48 44.97
N MET A 78 37.37 -2.66 44.07
CA MET A 78 36.33 -3.08 43.11
C MET A 78 36.61 -2.56 41.70
N ASN A 79 36.45 -3.45 40.72
CA ASN A 79 36.76 -3.15 39.33
C ASN A 79 35.81 -2.05 38.80
N LEU A 80 36.34 -0.86 38.51
CA LEU A 80 35.60 0.36 38.17
C LEU A 80 34.48 0.16 37.12
N PRO A 81 34.67 -0.62 36.03
CA PRO A 81 33.60 -1.02 35.10
C PRO A 81 32.34 -1.57 35.76
N GLN A 82 32.43 -2.40 36.81
CA GLN A 82 31.25 -3.00 37.45
C GLN A 82 30.44 -1.97 38.26
N LYS A 83 31.11 -1.03 38.95
CA LYS A 83 30.43 0.07 39.65
C LYS A 83 29.76 1.02 38.67
N LEU A 84 30.43 1.38 37.57
CA LEU A 84 29.81 2.17 36.50
C LEU A 84 28.63 1.44 35.85
N SER A 85 28.73 0.13 35.61
CA SER A 85 27.64 -0.69 35.06
C SER A 85 26.39 -0.69 35.97
N TYR A 86 26.59 -0.76 37.29
CA TYR A 86 25.51 -0.64 38.28
C TYR A 86 24.89 0.76 38.29
N PHE A 87 25.71 1.80 38.21
CA PHE A 87 25.28 3.19 38.13
C PHE A 87 24.43 3.46 36.87
N TYR A 88 24.86 2.94 35.73
CA TYR A 88 24.21 3.12 34.42
C TYR A 88 22.90 2.37 34.22
N GLY A 89 22.58 1.37 35.06
CA GLY A 89 21.25 0.72 35.05
C GLY A 89 20.09 1.72 35.22
N ASN A 90 20.36 2.89 35.82
CA ASN A 90 19.40 3.96 36.05
C ASN A 90 19.56 5.18 35.11
N ILE A 91 20.41 5.14 34.07
CA ILE A 91 20.72 6.35 33.27
C ILE A 91 20.69 6.08 31.76
N ALA A 92 19.58 6.45 31.12
CA ALA A 92 19.35 6.26 29.69
C ALA A 92 19.92 7.37 28.77
N PHE A 93 20.61 8.39 29.33
CA PHE A 93 20.83 9.69 28.65
C PHE A 93 22.29 10.01 28.28
N PHE A 94 23.28 9.32 28.82
CA PHE A 94 24.71 9.63 28.54
C PHE A 94 25.30 8.65 27.54
N GLN A 95 25.80 9.16 26.40
CA GLN A 95 26.46 8.33 25.38
C GLN A 95 27.93 8.06 25.75
N TYR A 96 28.58 9.00 26.47
CA TYR A 96 29.95 8.87 26.96
C TYR A 96 30.17 9.61 28.29
N LEU A 97 31.11 9.12 29.10
CA LEU A 97 31.54 9.74 30.36
C LEU A 97 33.07 9.81 30.43
N MET A 98 33.58 10.99 30.77
CA MET A 98 35.00 11.27 31.01
C MET A 98 35.27 11.42 32.52
N ILE A 99 36.17 10.60 33.07
CA ILE A 99 36.54 10.61 34.49
C ILE A 99 38.05 10.85 34.63
N LYS A 100 38.44 11.98 35.25
CA LYS A 100 39.83 12.31 35.56
C LYS A 100 40.35 11.48 36.74
N THR A 101 41.31 10.60 36.46
CA THR A 101 41.94 9.69 37.44
C THR A 101 43.24 10.26 38.02
N ILE A 102 43.59 9.85 39.24
CA ILE A 102 44.76 10.33 40.00
C ILE A 102 46.07 10.26 39.18
N TYR A 103 46.28 9.19 38.40
CA TYR A 103 47.47 8.97 37.58
C TYR A 103 47.57 9.88 36.34
N GLN A 104 46.97 11.08 36.41
CA GLN A 104 46.97 12.08 35.36
C GLN A 104 46.48 11.53 34.01
N THR A 105 45.37 10.76 34.03
CA THR A 105 44.65 10.35 32.81
C THR A 105 43.14 10.51 32.96
N ILE A 106 42.45 11.04 31.96
CA ILE A 106 40.98 11.10 31.90
C ILE A 106 40.48 9.89 31.15
N SER A 107 39.90 8.90 31.83
CA SER A 107 39.36 7.71 31.20
C SER A 107 37.99 7.99 30.58
N LEU A 108 37.79 7.55 29.34
CA LEU A 108 36.54 7.70 28.59
C LEU A 108 35.85 6.34 28.51
N PHE A 109 34.66 6.28 29.07
CA PHE A 109 33.81 5.09 29.09
C PHE A 109 32.63 5.26 28.14
N THR A 110 32.29 4.21 27.41
CA THR A 110 30.96 4.04 26.79
C THR A 110 30.26 2.81 27.36
N ILE A 111 28.99 2.67 27.04
CA ILE A 111 28.12 1.59 27.52
C ILE A 111 27.82 0.68 26.33
N LYS A 112 28.30 -0.56 26.36
CA LYS A 112 27.88 -1.58 25.38
C LYS A 112 26.86 -2.51 26.05
N TRP A 113 25.69 -2.60 25.43
CA TRP A 113 24.52 -3.36 25.92
C TRP A 113 24.56 -4.84 25.51
N PHE A 114 25.32 -5.16 24.47
CA PHE A 114 25.49 -6.52 23.92
C PHE A 114 26.98 -6.83 23.76
N LEU A 115 27.41 -7.90 24.41
CA LEU A 115 28.77 -8.46 24.35
C LEU A 115 28.68 -9.99 24.21
N PRO A 116 29.71 -10.67 23.63
CA PRO A 116 29.73 -12.13 23.47
C PRO A 116 29.48 -12.97 24.74
N HIS A 117 29.65 -12.38 25.91
CA HIS A 117 29.46 -13.03 27.21
C HIS A 117 28.49 -12.27 28.14
N ASN A 118 27.86 -11.18 27.66
CA ASN A 118 26.98 -10.36 28.48
C ASN A 118 25.92 -9.68 27.59
N CYS A 119 24.75 -10.29 27.48
CA CYS A 119 23.62 -9.79 26.70
C CYS A 119 22.67 -8.97 27.57
N ASN A 120 22.21 -7.84 27.04
CA ASN A 120 21.20 -6.97 27.64
C ASN A 120 21.53 -6.48 29.07
N LYS A 121 22.82 -6.22 29.32
CA LYS A 121 23.30 -5.55 30.54
C LYS A 121 24.25 -4.44 30.13
N PRO A 122 24.04 -3.19 30.57
CA PRO A 122 24.94 -2.09 30.27
C PRO A 122 26.30 -2.36 30.92
N PHE A 123 27.31 -2.71 30.13
CA PHE A 123 28.67 -2.87 30.62
C PHE A 123 29.51 -1.65 30.21
N ALA A 124 30.04 -0.95 31.22
CA ALA A 124 30.88 0.22 31.00
C ALA A 124 32.28 -0.22 30.55
N ILE A 125 32.59 -0.05 29.27
CA ILE A 125 33.90 -0.34 28.70
C ILE A 125 34.70 0.95 28.62
N GLN A 126 35.96 0.89 29.05
CA GLN A 126 36.93 1.94 28.82
C GLN A 126 37.36 1.88 27.34
N GLU A 127 36.63 2.61 26.49
CA GLU A 127 36.98 2.74 25.07
C GLU A 127 38.28 3.53 24.90
N ASN A 128 38.62 4.43 25.83
CA ASN A 128 39.81 5.28 25.70
C ASN A 128 40.31 5.84 27.04
N TYR A 129 41.48 6.50 27.03
CA TYR A 129 41.84 7.50 28.05
C TYR A 129 42.71 8.60 27.47
N PHE A 130 42.54 9.82 27.95
CA PHE A 130 43.32 11.01 27.62
C PHE A 130 44.40 11.18 28.68
N ASP A 131 45.63 10.86 28.35
CA ASP A 131 46.80 11.18 29.18
C ASP A 131 46.90 12.70 29.31
N LEU A 132 46.95 13.24 30.53
CA LEU A 132 47.03 14.68 30.84
C LEU A 132 48.46 15.22 30.86
N ILE A 133 49.45 14.40 31.22
CA ILE A 133 50.87 14.77 31.15
C ILE A 133 51.17 15.13 29.70
N THR A 134 50.76 14.24 28.80
CA THR A 134 51.09 14.40 27.39
C THR A 134 49.98 15.10 26.59
N ARG A 135 48.69 15.00 26.99
CA ARG A 135 47.46 15.69 26.47
C ARG A 135 46.70 15.09 25.24
N ARG A 136 46.69 13.76 25.01
CA ARG A 136 45.98 13.06 23.89
C ARG A 136 45.22 11.86 24.46
N TRP A 137 44.17 11.46 23.74
CA TRP A 137 43.60 10.12 23.79
C TRP A 137 44.64 9.02 23.44
N LYS A 138 44.50 7.83 24.03
CA LYS A 138 45.37 6.68 23.78
C LYS A 138 45.18 6.10 22.37
N TRP A 139 43.95 6.15 21.87
CA TRP A 139 43.54 5.68 20.55
C TRP A 139 42.79 6.80 19.80
N ASP A 140 43.13 7.03 18.53
CA ASP A 140 42.58 8.12 17.69
C ASP A 140 41.47 7.60 16.76
N THR A 141 40.36 7.15 17.34
CA THR A 141 39.25 6.49 16.64
C THR A 141 38.04 7.40 16.44
N ASP A 142 37.37 7.24 15.29
CA ASP A 142 35.98 7.68 15.09
C ASP A 142 35.10 7.12 16.21
N LEU A 143 34.73 7.98 17.16
CA LEU A 143 34.28 7.58 18.49
C LEU A 143 32.83 7.05 18.53
N MET A 144 32.22 6.75 17.38
CA MET A 144 30.79 6.99 17.15
C MET A 144 29.97 5.87 16.51
N ASP A 145 30.47 4.63 16.29
CA ASP A 145 29.55 3.61 15.76
C ASP A 145 28.47 3.22 16.77
N ILE A 146 27.25 3.37 16.30
CA ILE A 146 26.05 2.83 16.90
C ILE A 146 25.93 1.39 16.37
N ASN A 147 26.76 0.56 17.01
CA ASN A 147 27.15 -0.83 16.72
C ASN A 147 25.97 -1.83 16.66
N TYR A 148 25.05 -1.64 15.70
CA TYR A 148 23.82 -2.42 15.53
C TYR A 148 23.90 -3.46 14.40
N HIS A 149 25.05 -3.64 13.74
CA HIS A 149 25.19 -4.67 12.70
C HIS A 149 25.51 -6.07 13.24
N ASN A 150 25.82 -6.22 14.54
CA ASN A 150 26.09 -7.52 15.15
C ASN A 150 25.69 -7.57 16.64
N PHE A 151 24.60 -8.29 16.94
CA PHE A 151 24.13 -8.52 18.31
C PHE A 151 24.74 -9.79 18.96
N TYR A 152 25.83 -10.33 18.43
CA TYR A 152 26.62 -11.43 18.99
C TYR A 152 25.83 -12.74 19.28
N GLY A 153 24.70 -12.95 18.61
CA GLY A 153 23.82 -14.09 18.83
C GLY A 153 22.93 -13.97 20.08
N CYS A 154 22.93 -12.81 20.75
CA CYS A 154 22.06 -12.51 21.88
C CYS A 154 20.58 -12.69 21.52
N THR A 155 19.78 -13.03 22.54
CA THR A 155 18.33 -13.12 22.41
C THR A 155 17.68 -11.76 22.64
N LEU A 156 17.05 -11.18 21.61
CA LEU A 156 16.28 -9.94 21.74
C LEU A 156 14.80 -10.24 21.97
N GLN A 157 14.19 -9.58 22.96
CA GLN A 157 12.77 -9.66 23.26
C GLN A 157 11.97 -8.86 22.23
N VAL A 158 11.34 -9.57 21.27
CA VAL A 158 10.53 -8.96 20.21
C VAL A 158 9.06 -9.00 20.63
N GLY A 159 8.49 -7.84 20.94
CA GLY A 159 7.07 -7.71 21.28
C GLY A 159 6.17 -7.85 20.05
N LEU A 160 5.20 -8.77 20.11
CA LEU A 160 4.16 -8.98 19.10
C LEU A 160 2.77 -8.84 19.72
N LEU A 161 1.84 -8.17 19.04
CA LEU A 161 0.45 -8.07 19.46
C LEU A 161 -0.37 -9.29 19.05
N SER A 162 -0.97 -9.97 20.03
CA SER A 162 -1.80 -11.17 19.85
C SER A 162 -3.05 -11.00 18.95
N ASN A 163 -3.59 -9.78 18.83
CA ASN A 163 -4.75 -9.47 17.99
C ASN A 163 -4.53 -9.81 16.50
N PHE A 164 -3.29 -9.66 16.01
CA PHE A 164 -2.99 -9.68 14.58
C PHE A 164 -2.47 -11.05 14.13
N ARG A 165 -3.40 -12.02 14.00
CA ARG A 165 -3.09 -13.42 13.69
C ARG A 165 -2.14 -13.60 12.50
N ASP A 166 -2.38 -12.90 11.39
CA ASP A 166 -1.58 -13.05 10.16
C ASP A 166 -0.15 -12.48 10.30
N PHE A 167 0.10 -11.72 11.37
CA PHE A 167 1.36 -11.05 11.67
C PHE A 167 2.16 -11.83 12.72
N GLY A 168 1.50 -12.40 13.74
CA GLY A 168 2.09 -13.33 14.70
C GLY A 168 1.08 -14.06 15.58
N TYR A 169 1.01 -15.38 15.48
CA TYR A 169 0.19 -16.25 16.34
C TYR A 169 1.00 -17.43 16.88
N LYS A 170 0.62 -17.92 18.07
CA LYS A 170 1.17 -19.17 18.62
C LYS A 170 0.43 -20.37 18.02
N ASP A 171 1.15 -21.26 17.35
CA ASP A 171 0.57 -22.49 16.81
C ASP A 171 0.15 -23.42 17.97
N LYS A 172 -1.07 -23.98 17.87
CA LYS A 172 -1.61 -24.92 18.87
C LYS A 172 -0.82 -26.23 18.92
N PHE A 173 -0.27 -26.68 17.79
CA PHE A 173 0.42 -27.97 17.67
C PHE A 173 1.91 -27.82 17.97
N ASP A 174 2.60 -26.98 17.21
CA ASP A 174 4.05 -26.77 17.32
C ASP A 174 4.48 -26.02 18.60
N ARG A 175 3.57 -25.29 19.26
CA ARG A 175 3.82 -24.23 20.27
C ARG A 175 4.72 -23.07 19.81
N LYS A 176 5.35 -23.18 18.65
CA LYS A 176 6.13 -22.13 17.96
C LYS A 176 5.20 -20.99 17.51
N ILE A 177 5.79 -19.81 17.34
CA ILE A 177 5.09 -18.62 16.86
C ILE A 177 5.30 -18.53 15.34
N LYS A 178 4.23 -18.25 14.58
CA LYS A 178 4.18 -18.21 13.11
C LYS A 178 3.46 -16.93 12.67
N GLY A 179 3.77 -16.41 11.48
CA GLY A 179 3.15 -15.18 10.95
C GLY A 179 4.10 -14.38 10.04
N SER A 180 3.56 -13.39 9.33
CA SER A 180 4.31 -12.58 8.36
C SER A 180 5.44 -11.77 9.02
N LEU A 181 5.18 -11.04 10.12
CA LEU A 181 6.23 -10.32 10.85
C LEU A 181 7.23 -11.26 11.52
N VAL A 182 6.80 -12.43 11.97
CA VAL A 182 7.70 -13.47 12.50
C VAL A 182 8.74 -13.85 11.44
N SER A 183 8.31 -14.10 10.20
CA SER A 183 9.21 -14.44 9.09
C SER A 183 10.14 -13.28 8.71
N LEU A 184 9.62 -12.04 8.68
CA LEU A 184 10.43 -10.85 8.45
C LEU A 184 11.51 -10.67 9.54
N TYR A 185 11.15 -10.86 10.81
CA TYR A 185 12.08 -10.73 11.93
C TYR A 185 13.07 -11.89 12.05
N LYS A 186 12.76 -13.06 11.50
CA LYS A 186 13.76 -14.12 11.30
C LYS A 186 14.83 -13.66 10.30
N ILE A 187 14.42 -13.05 9.18
CA ILE A 187 15.34 -12.51 8.16
C ILE A 187 16.17 -11.33 8.73
N ILE A 188 15.57 -10.45 9.53
CA ILE A 188 16.27 -9.35 10.19
C ILE A 188 17.24 -9.89 11.27
N GLY A 189 16.82 -10.86 12.08
CA GLY A 189 17.67 -11.52 13.09
C GLY A 189 18.87 -12.26 12.47
N GLU A 190 18.66 -12.93 11.35
CA GLU A 190 19.72 -13.57 10.55
C GLU A 190 20.72 -12.55 9.97
N LYS A 191 20.26 -11.34 9.59
CA LYS A 191 21.13 -10.26 9.10
C LYS A 191 21.86 -9.49 10.21
N GLY A 192 21.23 -9.29 11.37
CA GLY A 192 21.81 -8.58 12.53
C GLY A 192 22.53 -9.50 13.52
N ASN A 193 22.53 -10.81 13.30
CA ASN A 193 23.05 -11.81 14.23
C ASN A 193 22.43 -11.71 15.65
N PHE A 194 21.09 -11.69 15.73
CA PHE A 194 20.36 -11.92 16.98
C PHE A 194 19.35 -13.07 16.83
N LYS A 195 18.96 -13.65 17.96
CA LYS A 195 17.87 -14.63 18.05
C LYS A 195 16.61 -13.92 18.55
N PRO A 196 15.59 -13.66 17.71
CA PRO A 196 14.36 -13.05 18.18
C PRO A 196 13.62 -14.01 19.12
N ASN A 197 13.48 -13.62 20.40
CA ASN A 197 12.59 -14.26 21.34
C ASN A 197 11.26 -13.51 21.33
N TYR A 198 10.26 -14.08 20.67
CA TYR A 198 8.98 -13.41 20.46
C TYR A 198 8.11 -13.47 21.71
N LEU A 199 7.88 -12.31 22.34
CA LEU A 199 6.92 -12.15 23.42
C LEU A 199 5.58 -11.70 22.84
N ILE A 200 4.60 -12.62 22.83
CA ILE A 200 3.22 -12.27 22.52
C ILE A 200 2.66 -11.49 23.71
N LEU A 201 2.07 -10.33 23.42
CA LEU A 201 1.45 -9.43 24.37
C LEU A 201 -0.08 -9.52 24.24
N ASP A 202 -0.76 -9.64 25.37
CA ASP A 202 -2.22 -9.75 25.42
C ASP A 202 -2.89 -8.38 25.18
N PRO A 203 -4.03 -8.34 24.48
CA PRO A 203 -4.54 -7.09 23.89
C PRO A 203 -5.30 -6.22 24.90
N ASP A 204 -5.80 -6.82 25.98
CA ASP A 204 -6.52 -6.13 27.06
C ASP A 204 -5.61 -5.21 27.90
N THR A 205 -4.30 -5.30 27.68
CA THR A 205 -3.33 -4.36 28.24
C THR A 205 -3.25 -3.11 27.37
N ASN A 206 -3.65 -1.96 27.93
CA ASN A 206 -3.71 -0.66 27.26
C ASN A 206 -2.46 -0.37 26.41
N SER A 207 -2.60 0.41 25.33
CA SER A 207 -1.46 0.82 24.49
C SER A 207 -0.34 1.56 25.27
N THR A 208 -0.69 2.17 26.42
CA THR A 208 0.25 2.68 27.40
C THR A 208 1.07 1.59 28.09
N PHE A 209 0.50 0.42 28.41
CA PHE A 209 1.20 -0.70 29.04
C PHE A 209 2.29 -1.33 28.14
N ILE A 210 2.09 -1.31 26.82
CA ILE A 210 3.13 -1.80 25.89
C ILE A 210 4.26 -0.78 25.75
N LEU A 211 3.93 0.52 25.70
CA LEU A 211 4.94 1.59 25.77
C LEU A 211 5.65 1.66 27.12
N ASP A 212 4.97 1.28 28.21
CA ASP A 212 5.48 1.16 29.57
C ASP A 212 6.40 -0.07 29.72
N LYS A 213 6.02 -1.24 29.18
CA LYS A 213 6.92 -2.40 29.08
C LYS A 213 8.18 -2.06 28.28
N TYR A 214 8.04 -1.32 27.18
CA TYR A 214 9.17 -0.84 26.39
C TYR A 214 10.02 0.18 27.18
N SER A 215 9.42 1.15 27.88
CA SER A 215 10.18 2.13 28.68
C SER A 215 10.75 1.56 29.99
N ARG A 216 10.30 0.39 30.43
CA ARG A 216 10.88 -0.40 31.53
C ARG A 216 11.90 -1.44 31.05
N ASN A 217 12.33 -1.38 29.77
CA ASN A 217 13.28 -2.30 29.16
C ASN A 217 12.88 -3.79 29.26
N LEU A 218 11.57 -4.08 29.21
CA LEU A 218 11.03 -5.46 29.16
C LEU A 218 10.82 -5.96 27.72
N LEU A 219 11.07 -5.10 26.73
CA LEU A 219 10.98 -5.35 25.30
C LEU A 219 12.12 -4.62 24.60
N ASP A 220 12.93 -5.33 23.81
CA ASP A 220 14.09 -4.75 23.13
C ASP A 220 13.69 -4.16 21.76
N VAL A 221 12.73 -4.81 21.09
CA VAL A 221 12.15 -4.33 19.83
C VAL A 221 10.64 -4.55 19.87
N PHE A 222 9.87 -3.58 19.39
CA PHE A 222 8.41 -3.68 19.28
C PHE A 222 7.96 -3.35 17.86
N ILE A 223 6.99 -4.12 17.34
CA ILE A 223 6.42 -3.95 16.00
C ILE A 223 4.91 -3.83 16.16
N ASP A 224 4.31 -2.83 15.51
CA ASP A 224 2.87 -2.57 15.59
C ASP A 224 2.36 -1.95 14.29
N ILE A 225 1.07 -2.15 14.00
CA ILE A 225 0.36 -1.51 12.90
C ILE A 225 -0.15 -0.15 13.41
N LYS A 226 0.78 0.71 13.84
CA LYS A 226 0.50 2.08 14.27
C LYS A 226 0.50 3.02 13.07
N SER A 227 -0.52 3.87 12.99
CA SER A 227 -0.46 5.05 12.12
C SER A 227 0.65 5.99 12.61
N VAL A 228 1.44 6.52 11.68
CA VAL A 228 2.59 7.41 11.97
C VAL A 228 2.15 8.78 12.53
N ALA A 229 0.84 9.02 12.65
CA ALA A 229 0.23 10.26 13.11
C ALA A 229 0.39 10.57 14.62
N VAL A 230 1.24 9.84 15.36
CA VAL A 230 1.47 10.04 16.80
C VAL A 230 2.95 10.23 17.11
N THR A 231 3.27 11.38 17.71
CA THR A 231 4.63 11.89 17.94
C THR A 231 5.33 11.23 19.14
N SER A 232 5.66 9.94 19.06
CA SER A 232 6.33 9.24 20.18
C SER A 232 7.35 8.18 19.76
N HIS A 233 8.60 8.37 20.20
CA HIS A 233 9.75 7.45 20.07
C HIS A 233 10.27 7.25 18.63
N HIS A 234 11.43 6.60 18.50
CA HIS A 234 12.18 6.45 17.23
C HIS A 234 11.52 5.42 16.31
N VAL A 235 10.57 5.87 15.49
CA VAL A 235 9.97 5.06 14.41
C VAL A 235 10.94 5.01 13.22
N THR A 236 11.17 3.82 12.67
CA THR A 236 11.95 3.62 11.44
C THR A 236 11.14 4.00 10.19
N THR A 237 11.76 4.00 9.01
CA THR A 237 11.05 4.15 7.73
C THR A 237 9.89 3.16 7.60
N THR A 238 8.72 3.63 7.14
CA THR A 238 7.53 2.79 6.97
C THR A 238 7.78 1.67 5.95
N PHE A 239 7.53 0.42 6.37
CA PHE A 239 7.75 -0.78 5.54
C PHE A 239 6.53 -1.22 4.74
N ASN A 240 5.34 -0.67 5.05
CA ASN A 240 4.08 -0.95 4.37
C ASN A 240 3.16 0.29 4.45
N GLN A 241 2.26 0.43 3.48
CA GLN A 241 1.23 1.48 3.44
C GLN A 241 -0.11 0.82 3.14
N ILE A 242 -1.12 1.06 3.97
CA ILE A 242 -2.46 0.48 3.86
C ILE A 242 -3.46 1.63 3.92
N GLU A 243 -4.35 1.71 2.94
CA GLU A 243 -5.42 2.72 2.89
C GLU A 243 -6.60 2.35 3.81
N ILE A 244 -7.45 3.34 4.14
CA ILE A 244 -8.59 3.13 5.04
C ILE A 244 -9.74 2.45 4.29
N ILE A 245 -9.88 1.13 4.50
CA ILE A 245 -10.95 0.32 3.91
C ILE A 245 -12.20 0.34 4.81
N PHE A 246 -13.32 0.82 4.27
CA PHE A 246 -14.63 0.75 4.94
C PHE A 246 -15.32 -0.58 4.65
N MET A 247 -15.43 -1.46 5.65
CA MET A 247 -16.22 -2.69 5.56
C MET A 247 -17.68 -2.41 5.91
N ILE A 248 -18.53 -2.27 4.89
CA ILE A 248 -19.98 -2.09 5.05
C ILE A 248 -20.65 -3.48 4.99
N THR A 249 -21.54 -3.77 5.93
CA THR A 249 -22.32 -5.02 5.89
C THR A 249 -23.25 -5.05 4.67
N PRO A 250 -23.49 -6.23 4.06
CA PRO A 250 -24.38 -6.32 2.90
C PRO A 250 -25.78 -5.82 3.26
N SER A 251 -26.34 -4.97 2.39
CA SER A 251 -27.61 -4.29 2.66
C SER A 251 -28.76 -5.29 2.91
N GLN A 252 -29.69 -4.90 3.78
CA GLN A 252 -30.82 -5.74 4.16
C GLN A 252 -31.67 -6.12 2.94
N LYS A 253 -32.04 -7.40 2.87
CA LYS A 253 -33.02 -7.91 1.89
C LYS A 253 -34.39 -7.31 2.18
N TYR A 254 -35.20 -7.10 1.14
CA TYR A 254 -36.62 -6.81 1.36
C TYR A 254 -37.33 -8.03 1.94
N THR A 255 -38.25 -7.81 2.87
CA THR A 255 -39.08 -8.89 3.44
C THR A 255 -40.02 -9.45 2.38
N ASN A 256 -40.47 -10.70 2.55
CA ASN A 256 -41.41 -11.33 1.62
C ASN A 256 -42.73 -10.55 1.48
N PHE A 257 -43.17 -9.86 2.55
CA PHE A 257 -44.36 -9.01 2.50
C PHE A 257 -44.12 -7.70 1.73
N GLU A 258 -42.98 -7.02 1.95
CA GLU A 258 -42.57 -5.86 1.14
C GLU A 258 -42.51 -6.23 -0.35
N LYS A 259 -41.93 -7.38 -0.70
CA LYS A 259 -41.88 -7.92 -2.07
C LYS A 259 -43.26 -8.17 -2.70
N MET A 260 -44.34 -8.33 -1.92
CA MET A 260 -45.71 -8.49 -2.45
C MET A 260 -46.41 -7.16 -2.74
N VAL A 261 -46.02 -6.06 -2.09
CA VAL A 261 -46.61 -4.73 -2.29
C VAL A 261 -45.82 -3.91 -3.33
N MET A 262 -44.50 -4.10 -3.38
CA MET A 262 -43.55 -3.50 -4.32
C MET A 262 -43.80 -3.70 -5.84
N PRO A 263 -44.54 -4.71 -6.34
CA PRO A 263 -44.75 -4.90 -7.79
C PRO A 263 -45.50 -3.76 -8.49
N PHE A 264 -46.25 -2.97 -7.74
CA PHE A 264 -46.85 -1.71 -8.19
C PHE A 264 -46.40 -0.57 -7.28
N ASP A 265 -46.26 0.61 -7.87
CA ASP A 265 -45.96 1.83 -7.13
C ASP A 265 -47.21 2.33 -6.36
N ARG A 266 -47.02 3.30 -5.46
CA ARG A 266 -48.12 3.85 -4.65
C ARG A 266 -49.22 4.49 -5.50
N ILE A 267 -48.88 5.09 -6.64
CA ILE A 267 -49.83 5.77 -7.52
C ILE A 267 -50.72 4.74 -8.23
N THR A 268 -50.15 3.65 -8.76
CA THR A 268 -50.93 2.55 -9.36
C THR A 268 -51.88 1.90 -8.36
N TRP A 269 -51.43 1.66 -7.11
CA TRP A 269 -52.31 1.14 -6.05
C TRP A 269 -53.48 2.09 -5.74
N ILE A 270 -53.23 3.41 -5.68
CA ILE A 270 -54.29 4.42 -5.47
C ILE A 270 -55.29 4.43 -6.63
N PHE A 271 -54.83 4.45 -7.88
CA PHE A 271 -55.73 4.41 -9.04
C PHE A 271 -56.58 3.13 -9.09
N LEU A 272 -56.01 1.99 -8.71
CA LEU A 272 -56.76 0.74 -8.60
C LEU A 272 -57.85 0.83 -7.53
N ALA A 273 -57.52 1.31 -6.33
CA ALA A 273 -58.50 1.51 -5.25
C ALA A 273 -59.62 2.49 -5.65
N VAL A 274 -59.29 3.61 -6.30
CA VAL A 274 -60.26 4.57 -6.84
C VAL A 274 -61.16 3.94 -7.91
N THR A 275 -60.60 3.10 -8.80
CA THR A 275 -61.38 2.39 -9.82
C THR A 275 -62.42 1.45 -9.19
N PHE A 276 -62.05 0.72 -8.13
CA PHE A 276 -63.02 -0.10 -7.37
C PHE A 276 -64.05 0.74 -6.63
N LEU A 277 -63.65 1.86 -6.03
CA LEU A 277 -64.57 2.78 -5.34
C LEU A 277 -65.63 3.33 -6.32
N ILE A 278 -65.22 3.79 -7.50
CA ILE A 278 -66.13 4.23 -8.57
C ILE A 278 -67.06 3.09 -9.01
N ALA A 279 -66.55 1.87 -9.19
CA ALA A 279 -67.38 0.72 -9.57
C ALA A 279 -68.43 0.35 -8.51
N PHE A 280 -68.07 0.38 -7.22
CA PHE A 280 -69.02 0.18 -6.12
C PHE A 280 -70.02 1.33 -5.99
N PHE A 281 -69.61 2.57 -6.26
CA PHE A 281 -70.49 3.74 -6.28
C PHE A 281 -71.53 3.64 -7.40
N VAL A 282 -71.11 3.29 -8.63
CA VAL A 282 -72.03 3.03 -9.76
C VAL A 282 -73.01 1.91 -9.41
N ILE A 283 -72.54 0.82 -8.79
CA ILE A 283 -73.42 -0.27 -8.32
C ILE A 283 -74.42 0.22 -7.26
N PHE A 284 -73.98 1.03 -6.29
CA PHE A 284 -74.85 1.58 -5.26
C PHE A 284 -75.97 2.44 -5.85
N PHE A 285 -75.66 3.29 -6.84
CA PHE A 285 -76.66 4.11 -7.53
C PHE A 285 -77.59 3.28 -8.42
N VAL A 286 -77.08 2.32 -9.20
CA VAL A 286 -77.91 1.45 -10.05
C VAL A 286 -78.84 0.56 -9.20
N ASN A 287 -78.41 0.14 -8.01
CA ASN A 287 -79.27 -0.58 -7.05
C ASN A 287 -80.43 0.28 -6.49
N ARG A 288 -80.39 1.61 -6.64
CA ARG A 288 -81.51 2.53 -6.31
C ARG A 288 -82.44 2.81 -7.50
N LEU A 289 -82.01 2.50 -8.73
CA LEU A 289 -82.85 2.60 -9.93
C LEU A 289 -83.83 1.41 -10.03
N SER A 290 -84.88 1.57 -10.83
CA SER A 290 -85.89 0.52 -11.02
C SER A 290 -85.31 -0.75 -11.65
N PHE A 291 -85.95 -1.89 -11.38
CA PHE A 291 -85.52 -3.22 -11.82
C PHE A 291 -85.19 -3.32 -13.32
N ARG A 292 -85.90 -2.56 -14.16
CA ARG A 292 -85.68 -2.52 -15.62
C ARG A 292 -84.27 -2.02 -15.99
N TYR A 293 -83.74 -1.03 -15.26
CA TYR A 293 -82.36 -0.55 -15.43
C TYR A 293 -81.34 -1.52 -14.81
N GLN A 294 -81.67 -2.17 -13.70
CA GLN A 294 -80.80 -3.18 -13.08
C GLN A 294 -80.59 -4.38 -14.03
N VAL A 295 -81.67 -4.88 -14.66
CA VAL A 295 -81.59 -5.94 -15.69
C VAL A 295 -80.85 -5.45 -16.95
N MET A 296 -80.98 -4.17 -17.32
CA MET A 296 -80.24 -3.60 -18.46
C MET A 296 -78.72 -3.52 -18.20
N ILE A 297 -78.28 -3.24 -16.97
CA ILE A 297 -76.88 -2.94 -16.63
C ILE A 297 -76.14 -4.17 -16.07
N TYR A 298 -76.79 -5.01 -15.26
CA TYR A 298 -76.19 -6.22 -14.69
C TYR A 298 -76.54 -7.50 -15.47
N GLY A 299 -77.65 -7.49 -16.20
CA GLY A 299 -78.26 -8.69 -16.77
C GLY A 299 -79.20 -9.39 -15.78
N GLU A 300 -80.11 -10.19 -16.34
CA GLU A 300 -81.13 -10.89 -15.57
C GLU A 300 -80.55 -11.97 -14.64
N GLY A 301 -81.10 -12.11 -13.43
CA GLY A 301 -80.71 -13.14 -12.47
C GLY A 301 -79.42 -12.87 -11.67
N VAL A 302 -78.76 -11.73 -11.85
CA VAL A 302 -77.56 -11.33 -11.08
C VAL A 302 -77.96 -10.70 -9.74
N LYS A 303 -77.85 -11.45 -8.63
CA LYS A 303 -78.25 -10.99 -7.28
C LYS A 303 -77.16 -10.20 -6.51
N MET A 304 -75.89 -10.30 -6.90
CA MET A 304 -74.77 -9.70 -6.14
C MET A 304 -73.70 -9.09 -7.08
N PRO A 305 -73.99 -7.96 -7.74
CA PRO A 305 -73.08 -7.33 -8.71
C PRO A 305 -71.73 -6.94 -8.10
N ALA A 306 -71.70 -6.44 -6.85
CA ALA A 306 -70.46 -6.08 -6.15
C ALA A 306 -69.54 -7.29 -5.92
N LEU A 307 -70.11 -8.43 -5.49
CA LEU A 307 -69.36 -9.67 -5.30
C LEU A 307 -68.88 -10.25 -6.65
N ASN A 308 -69.66 -10.09 -7.71
CA ASN A 308 -69.24 -10.48 -9.07
C ASN A 308 -68.05 -9.65 -9.55
N ILE A 309 -67.98 -8.35 -9.26
CA ILE A 309 -66.80 -7.51 -9.54
C ILE A 309 -65.57 -8.02 -8.77
N VAL A 310 -65.67 -8.25 -7.46
CA VAL A 310 -64.55 -8.77 -6.65
C VAL A 310 -64.08 -10.15 -7.13
N ARG A 311 -65.01 -11.07 -7.41
CA ARG A 311 -64.70 -12.38 -7.98
C ARG A 311 -63.97 -12.27 -9.32
N THR A 312 -64.43 -11.38 -10.20
CA THR A 312 -63.83 -11.15 -11.52
C THR A 312 -62.42 -10.59 -11.42
N PHE A 313 -62.15 -9.72 -10.44
CA PHE A 313 -60.79 -9.25 -10.15
C PHE A 313 -59.86 -10.39 -9.74
N PHE A 314 -60.29 -11.25 -8.82
CA PHE A 314 -59.57 -12.47 -8.47
C PHE A 314 -59.67 -13.57 -9.55
N GLY A 315 -60.26 -13.29 -10.72
CA GLY A 315 -60.37 -14.20 -11.87
C GLY A 315 -61.22 -15.44 -11.60
N ILE A 316 -62.05 -15.41 -10.56
CA ILE A 316 -63.04 -16.43 -10.24
C ILE A 316 -64.20 -16.25 -11.23
N GLY A 317 -64.50 -17.28 -12.01
CA GLY A 317 -65.58 -17.26 -13.00
C GLY A 317 -66.94 -16.93 -12.39
N GLN A 318 -67.78 -16.19 -13.11
CA GLN A 318 -69.14 -15.88 -12.67
C GLN A 318 -70.07 -17.07 -12.90
N ALA A 319 -70.73 -17.54 -11.83
CA ALA A 319 -71.64 -18.69 -11.86
C ALA A 319 -72.90 -18.49 -12.73
N ARG A 320 -73.21 -17.25 -13.12
CA ARG A 320 -74.20 -16.89 -14.15
C ARG A 320 -73.64 -15.76 -14.97
N LEU A 321 -73.66 -15.91 -16.30
CA LEU A 321 -73.32 -14.86 -17.25
C LEU A 321 -74.59 -14.07 -17.60
N PRO A 322 -74.51 -12.75 -17.84
CA PRO A 322 -75.66 -11.99 -18.31
C PRO A 322 -76.13 -12.46 -19.70
N PHE A 323 -77.43 -12.40 -19.96
CA PHE A 323 -78.01 -12.76 -21.26
C PHE A 323 -77.95 -11.62 -22.29
N SER A 324 -78.12 -10.37 -21.85
CA SER A 324 -78.14 -9.18 -22.71
C SER A 324 -76.74 -8.73 -23.13
N ASN A 325 -76.63 -8.11 -24.32
CA ASN A 325 -75.34 -7.75 -24.92
C ASN A 325 -74.59 -6.64 -24.15
N PHE A 326 -75.29 -5.66 -23.57
CA PHE A 326 -74.64 -4.53 -22.91
C PHE A 326 -73.89 -4.93 -21.61
N PRO A 327 -74.48 -5.69 -20.66
CA PRO A 327 -73.73 -6.22 -19.52
C PRO A 327 -72.63 -7.20 -19.92
N ARG A 328 -72.80 -7.97 -21.00
CA ARG A 328 -71.72 -8.81 -21.56
C ARG A 328 -70.52 -7.97 -21.97
N ILE A 329 -70.74 -6.85 -22.66
CA ILE A 329 -69.68 -5.94 -23.10
C ILE A 329 -68.96 -5.31 -21.89
N ILE A 330 -69.71 -4.81 -20.89
CA ILE A 330 -69.13 -4.30 -19.64
C ILE A 330 -68.30 -5.38 -18.92
N LEU A 331 -68.85 -6.60 -18.82
CA LEU A 331 -68.15 -7.73 -18.19
C LEU A 331 -66.88 -8.10 -18.94
N ILE A 332 -66.89 -8.13 -20.28
CA ILE A 332 -65.70 -8.41 -21.10
C ILE A 332 -64.63 -7.35 -20.87
N PHE A 333 -64.98 -6.06 -20.89
CA PHE A 333 -64.03 -4.98 -20.61
C PHE A 333 -63.48 -5.04 -19.18
N PHE A 334 -64.30 -5.41 -18.19
CA PHE A 334 -63.85 -5.51 -16.80
C PHE A 334 -62.97 -6.75 -16.56
N VAL A 335 -63.33 -7.92 -17.13
CA VAL A 335 -62.48 -9.13 -17.15
C VAL A 335 -61.12 -8.81 -17.77
N TYR A 336 -61.12 -8.11 -18.91
CA TYR A 336 -59.92 -7.68 -19.61
C TYR A 336 -59.04 -6.74 -18.76
N PHE A 337 -59.62 -5.72 -18.12
CA PHE A 337 -58.89 -4.83 -17.20
C PHE A 337 -58.25 -5.62 -16.05
N CYS A 338 -59.02 -6.48 -15.40
CA CYS A 338 -58.53 -7.33 -14.30
C CYS A 338 -57.38 -8.24 -14.76
N LEU A 339 -57.46 -8.80 -15.98
CA LEU A 339 -56.44 -9.67 -16.55
C LEU A 339 -55.15 -8.93 -16.90
N VAL A 340 -55.23 -7.73 -17.49
CA VAL A 340 -54.04 -6.90 -17.78
C VAL A 340 -53.33 -6.48 -16.49
N ILE A 341 -54.09 -5.98 -15.50
CA ILE A 341 -53.54 -5.60 -14.20
C ILE A 341 -52.92 -6.81 -13.50
N ARG A 342 -53.58 -7.97 -13.48
CA ARG A 342 -53.04 -9.16 -12.84
C ARG A 342 -51.82 -9.74 -13.52
N THR A 343 -51.78 -9.80 -14.84
CA THR A 343 -50.61 -10.32 -15.56
C THR A 343 -49.40 -9.41 -15.36
N ALA A 344 -49.58 -8.09 -15.36
CA ALA A 344 -48.53 -7.13 -14.98
C ALA A 344 -48.07 -7.33 -13.53
N TYR A 345 -49.00 -7.40 -12.56
CA TYR A 345 -48.67 -7.65 -11.15
C TYR A 345 -47.91 -8.96 -10.97
N GLN A 346 -48.38 -10.06 -11.57
CA GLN A 346 -47.78 -11.39 -11.45
C GLN A 346 -46.38 -11.45 -12.09
N GLY A 347 -46.17 -10.81 -13.24
CA GLY A 347 -44.86 -10.75 -13.89
C GLY A 347 -43.81 -10.03 -13.04
N VAL A 348 -44.15 -8.83 -12.52
CA VAL A 348 -43.24 -8.09 -11.63
C VAL A 348 -43.08 -8.79 -10.28
N SER A 349 -44.15 -9.38 -9.72
CA SER A 349 -44.07 -10.19 -8.48
C SER A 349 -43.11 -11.37 -8.62
N TYR A 350 -43.18 -12.10 -9.73
CA TYR A 350 -42.29 -13.23 -10.01
C TYR A 350 -40.82 -12.77 -10.06
N TYR A 351 -40.54 -11.66 -10.76
CA TYR A 351 -39.21 -11.05 -10.79
C TYR A 351 -38.72 -10.62 -9.39
N MET A 352 -39.59 -10.00 -8.58
CA MET A 352 -39.27 -9.53 -7.23
C MET A 352 -39.05 -10.69 -6.23
N LEU A 353 -39.76 -11.80 -6.40
CA LEU A 353 -39.65 -12.99 -5.54
C LEU A 353 -38.43 -13.85 -5.90
N THR A 354 -38.17 -14.08 -7.19
CA THR A 354 -37.04 -14.88 -7.68
C THR A 354 -35.68 -14.21 -7.46
N ASN A 355 -35.58 -12.89 -7.63
CA ASN A 355 -34.32 -12.18 -7.45
C ASN A 355 -34.07 -11.81 -5.98
N ASP A 356 -32.79 -11.86 -5.58
CA ASP A 356 -32.35 -11.57 -4.21
C ASP A 356 -32.25 -10.05 -3.93
N ILE A 357 -33.31 -9.32 -4.27
CA ILE A 357 -33.36 -7.85 -4.23
C ILE A 357 -33.14 -7.34 -2.81
N ARG A 358 -32.18 -6.42 -2.68
CA ARG A 358 -31.77 -5.77 -1.43
C ARG A 358 -32.03 -4.28 -1.51
N ARG A 359 -32.10 -3.64 -0.35
CA ARG A 359 -32.11 -2.17 -0.25
C ARG A 359 -30.82 -1.62 -0.87
N PRO A 360 -30.81 -0.40 -1.44
CA PRO A 360 -29.60 0.18 -2.00
C PRO A 360 -28.48 0.21 -0.95
N ALA A 361 -27.26 -0.11 -1.38
CA ALA A 361 -26.09 -0.01 -0.50
C ALA A 361 -25.74 1.46 -0.27
N ILE A 362 -25.13 1.73 0.89
CA ILE A 362 -24.49 3.01 1.22
C ILE A 362 -23.35 3.22 0.22
N THR A 363 -23.34 4.34 -0.51
CA THR A 363 -22.32 4.61 -1.55
C THR A 363 -21.39 5.75 -1.19
N GLN A 364 -21.84 6.67 -0.34
CA GLN A 364 -21.06 7.82 0.10
C GLN A 364 -20.92 7.81 1.63
N ILE A 365 -19.82 8.37 2.13
CA ILE A 365 -19.61 8.58 3.57
C ILE A 365 -20.67 9.54 4.15
N LYS A 366 -21.23 10.43 3.33
CA LYS A 366 -22.37 11.29 3.67
C LYS A 366 -23.61 10.48 4.06
N ASP A 367 -23.91 9.41 3.31
CA ASP A 367 -25.04 8.50 3.56
C ASP A 367 -24.95 7.81 4.94
N LEU A 368 -23.73 7.56 5.46
CA LEU A 368 -23.52 6.98 6.79
C LEU A 368 -24.03 7.92 7.90
N PHE A 369 -23.70 9.21 7.79
CA PHE A 369 -24.05 10.21 8.78
C PHE A 369 -25.54 10.60 8.72
N GLU A 370 -26.08 10.82 7.51
CA GLU A 370 -27.48 11.25 7.34
C GLU A 370 -28.51 10.19 7.81
N ASN A 371 -28.14 8.92 7.77
CA ASN A 371 -28.98 7.81 8.24
C ASN A 371 -28.63 7.33 9.67
N ASN A 372 -27.78 8.05 10.41
CA ASN A 372 -27.34 7.73 11.77
C ASN A 372 -26.75 6.30 11.93
N TYR A 373 -25.97 5.82 10.96
CA TYR A 373 -25.34 4.50 11.06
C TYR A 373 -24.26 4.45 12.16
N THR A 374 -24.28 3.39 12.97
CA THR A 374 -23.31 3.15 14.04
C THR A 374 -21.96 2.68 13.47
N VAL A 375 -21.02 3.61 13.29
CA VAL A 375 -19.68 3.31 12.79
C VAL A 375 -18.82 2.66 13.88
N CYS A 376 -18.91 1.33 13.99
CA CYS A 376 -18.04 0.53 14.84
C CYS A 376 -16.59 0.60 14.37
N THR A 377 -15.66 0.91 15.29
CA THR A 377 -14.22 1.03 15.01
C THR A 377 -13.41 0.30 16.07
N ILE A 378 -12.31 -0.34 15.68
CA ILE A 378 -11.54 -1.26 16.54
C ILE A 378 -10.84 -0.53 17.71
N ASN A 379 -10.64 0.78 17.59
CA ASN A 379 -10.19 1.63 18.70
C ASN A 379 -10.92 2.98 18.65
N SER A 380 -12.03 3.08 19.39
CA SER A 380 -13.07 4.09 19.18
C SER A 380 -12.62 5.52 19.44
N ALA A 381 -11.95 5.80 20.55
CA ALA A 381 -11.64 7.17 20.97
C ALA A 381 -10.73 7.91 19.98
N VAL A 382 -9.62 7.27 19.56
CA VAL A 382 -8.64 7.91 18.67
C VAL A 382 -9.19 8.00 17.25
N PHE A 383 -9.79 6.93 16.71
CA PHE A 383 -10.23 6.93 15.31
C PHE A 383 -11.49 7.76 15.09
N THR A 384 -12.45 7.80 16.02
CA THR A 384 -13.59 8.72 15.89
C THR A 384 -13.16 10.17 16.01
N THR A 385 -12.24 10.51 16.93
CA THR A 385 -11.69 11.87 17.03
C THR A 385 -10.87 12.25 15.80
N ALA A 386 -10.07 11.32 15.25
CA ALA A 386 -9.30 11.55 14.04
C ALA A 386 -10.17 11.67 12.78
N LEU A 387 -11.16 10.79 12.60
CA LEU A 387 -12.07 10.83 11.44
C LEU A 387 -12.99 12.05 11.52
N LYS A 388 -13.51 12.40 12.70
CA LYS A 388 -14.19 13.68 12.94
C LYS A 388 -13.26 14.85 12.58
N ARG A 389 -12.01 14.84 13.07
CA ARG A 389 -10.99 15.84 12.67
C ARG A 389 -10.53 15.77 11.21
N MET A 390 -10.81 14.71 10.44
CA MET A 390 -10.49 14.64 9.00
C MET A 390 -11.67 15.11 8.14
N VAL A 391 -12.91 14.94 8.62
CA VAL A 391 -14.11 15.61 8.09
C VAL A 391 -14.07 17.10 8.42
N GLU A 392 -13.55 17.49 9.58
CA GLU A 392 -13.38 18.89 10.00
C GLU A 392 -12.09 19.56 9.43
N ASN A 393 -10.96 18.84 9.23
CA ASN A 393 -9.63 19.45 8.92
C ASN A 393 -8.74 18.78 7.82
N GLY A 394 -9.21 18.00 6.84
CA GLY A 394 -8.32 17.12 6.02
C GLY A 394 -6.92 17.67 5.52
N SER A 395 -5.72 17.16 6.06
CA SER A 395 -4.25 17.56 5.78
C SER A 395 -2.90 16.68 6.11
N LYS A 396 -1.77 17.08 6.87
CA LYS A 396 -0.23 16.79 6.67
C LYS A 396 0.79 16.20 7.80
N ILE A 397 2.13 15.79 7.54
CA ILE A 397 3.48 15.75 8.38
C ILE A 397 4.68 14.65 8.11
N SER A 398 5.99 14.68 8.62
CA SER A 398 7.28 13.83 8.30
C SER A 398 8.57 13.67 9.31
N SER A 399 9.73 12.89 9.07
CA SER A 399 10.98 12.60 9.97
C SER A 399 12.41 11.96 9.42
N GLU A 400 13.54 11.69 10.23
CA GLU A 400 15.05 11.31 9.92
C GLU A 400 15.95 10.54 11.06
N ASN A 401 17.29 10.09 11.19
CA ASN A 401 18.65 9.71 10.49
C ASN A 401 19.86 9.03 11.40
N PHE A 402 21.05 8.41 10.95
CA PHE A 402 22.13 7.55 11.74
C PHE A 402 23.72 7.34 11.30
N PRO A 403 24.70 6.63 12.06
CA PRO A 403 26.28 6.54 11.98
C PRO A 403 27.19 5.20 11.71
N ILE A 404 28.57 5.06 12.03
CA ILE A 404 29.70 4.02 11.59
C ILE A 404 31.12 3.75 12.40
N GLU A 405 31.99 2.64 12.21
CA GLU A 405 33.14 1.94 13.07
C GLU A 405 34.74 1.79 12.73
N GLN A 406 35.54 0.74 13.23
CA GLN A 406 37.03 0.65 13.64
C GLN A 406 37.86 -0.76 13.68
N ILE A 407 39.21 -0.90 13.35
CA ILE A 407 40.19 -2.11 13.43
C ILE A 407 41.77 -1.83 13.62
N SER A 408 42.66 -2.83 13.92
CA SER A 408 44.19 -2.76 13.95
C SER A 408 44.98 -4.06 13.55
N ILE A 409 46.18 -3.97 12.91
CA ILE A 409 47.05 -5.11 12.46
C ILE A 409 48.40 -5.22 13.22
N LYS A 410 48.82 -6.45 13.60
CA LYS A 410 50.15 -6.72 14.24
C LYS A 410 51.01 -7.85 13.65
N ASN A 411 50.49 -8.76 12.82
CA ASN A 411 51.29 -9.77 12.10
C ASN A 411 50.53 -10.27 10.85
N PRO A 412 50.89 -9.84 9.63
CA PRO A 412 50.03 -10.01 8.44
C PRO A 412 50.10 -11.40 7.76
N LYS A 413 50.92 -12.34 8.24
CA LYS A 413 51.14 -13.61 7.50
C LYS A 413 50.00 -14.63 7.59
N ASN A 414 49.22 -14.64 8.68
CA ASN A 414 48.18 -15.66 8.94
C ASN A 414 46.75 -15.07 9.01
N TRP A 415 46.43 -14.07 8.17
CA TRP A 415 45.14 -13.37 8.24
C TRP A 415 44.11 -13.87 7.23
N SER A 416 42.94 -14.29 7.74
CA SER A 416 41.73 -14.60 6.98
C SER A 416 40.48 -14.05 7.68
N TYR A 417 40.52 -12.76 8.05
CA TYR A 417 39.44 -12.09 8.79
C TYR A 417 38.41 -11.45 7.85
N LYS A 418 37.12 -11.49 8.24
CA LYS A 418 36.01 -11.01 7.40
C LYS A 418 35.38 -9.74 8.01
N ILE A 419 35.82 -8.59 7.53
CA ILE A 419 35.31 -7.27 7.92
C ILE A 419 33.93 -7.06 7.28
N ASN A 420 32.96 -6.60 8.08
CA ASN A 420 31.56 -6.37 7.65
C ASN A 420 31.02 -4.97 8.04
N GLN A 421 31.81 -4.14 8.74
CA GLN A 421 31.49 -2.75 9.12
C GLN A 421 32.55 -1.80 8.54
N SER A 422 32.30 -0.50 8.62
CA SER A 422 33.34 0.53 8.44
C SER A 422 34.49 0.30 9.44
N ALA A 423 35.74 0.62 9.08
CA ALA A 423 36.87 0.38 9.97
C ALA A 423 38.11 1.25 9.72
N LEU A 424 38.64 1.89 10.77
CA LEU A 424 40.06 2.25 10.88
C LEU A 424 40.97 1.01 10.68
N ILE A 425 42.11 1.11 10.02
CA ILE A 425 43.10 0.03 9.88
C ILE A 425 44.49 0.55 10.24
N ILE A 426 45.03 0.14 11.40
CA ILE A 426 46.41 0.46 11.82
C ILE A 426 47.41 -0.53 11.22
N VAL A 427 48.46 -0.02 10.55
CA VAL A 427 49.56 -0.76 9.92
C VAL A 427 50.91 -0.15 10.31
N LYS A 428 51.96 -0.97 10.53
CA LYS A 428 53.25 -0.49 11.04
C LYS A 428 54.19 0.02 9.95
N ARG A 429 54.03 -0.46 8.72
CA ARG A 429 54.82 -0.05 7.56
C ARG A 429 53.95 0.11 6.34
N PHE A 430 54.25 1.06 5.46
CA PHE A 430 53.38 1.32 4.30
C PHE A 430 53.25 0.11 3.35
N ASN A 431 54.32 -0.67 3.18
CA ASN A 431 54.28 -1.92 2.41
C ASN A 431 53.42 -3.04 3.04
N GLU A 432 53.11 -2.97 4.35
CA GLU A 432 52.14 -3.89 4.98
C GLU A 432 50.71 -3.59 4.51
N LEU A 433 50.37 -2.31 4.31
CA LEU A 433 49.09 -1.88 3.73
C LEU A 433 48.92 -2.39 2.30
N TYR A 434 49.95 -2.23 1.47
CA TYR A 434 49.97 -2.75 0.10
C TYR A 434 49.77 -4.27 0.07
N THR A 435 50.51 -4.99 0.93
CA THR A 435 50.40 -6.46 1.05
C THR A 435 49.02 -6.89 1.54
N PHE A 436 48.39 -6.14 2.45
CA PHE A 436 47.02 -6.35 2.90
C PHE A 436 46.01 -6.12 1.76
N ASN A 437 46.09 -5.00 1.05
CA ASN A 437 45.10 -4.65 0.03
C ASN A 437 45.11 -5.64 -1.14
N HIS A 438 46.29 -5.92 -1.68
CA HIS A 438 46.49 -6.87 -2.80
C HIS A 438 46.05 -8.29 -2.44
N ARG A 439 46.20 -8.73 -1.18
CA ARG A 439 45.74 -10.06 -0.75
C ARG A 439 44.25 -10.14 -0.46
N THR A 440 43.61 -9.04 -0.05
CA THR A 440 42.25 -9.11 0.50
C THR A 440 41.17 -8.73 -0.51
N ILE A 441 41.46 -7.81 -1.45
CA ILE A 441 40.49 -7.38 -2.48
C ILE A 441 40.46 -8.34 -3.67
N LEU A 442 41.62 -8.75 -4.23
CA LEU A 442 41.66 -9.71 -5.36
C LEU A 442 41.06 -11.09 -5.00
N ASN A 443 41.02 -11.45 -3.72
CA ASN A 443 40.35 -12.66 -3.23
C ASN A 443 38.82 -12.51 -3.06
N ASN A 444 38.21 -11.39 -3.49
CA ASN A 444 36.76 -11.19 -3.62
C ASN A 444 35.91 -11.48 -2.35
N ARG A 445 36.41 -11.19 -1.15
CA ARG A 445 35.76 -11.57 0.13
C ARG A 445 35.00 -10.46 0.88
N PHE A 446 34.87 -9.25 0.32
CA PHE A 446 34.12 -8.15 0.95
C PHE A 446 32.91 -7.64 0.14
N PRO A 447 31.81 -7.23 0.81
CA PRO A 447 30.77 -6.41 0.19
C PRO A 447 31.31 -4.99 -0.07
N LYS A 448 31.08 -4.45 -1.27
CA LYS A 448 31.71 -3.21 -1.77
C LYS A 448 31.11 -1.89 -1.21
N LEU A 449 30.82 -1.82 0.09
CA LEU A 449 30.19 -0.66 0.75
C LEU A 449 30.79 -0.31 2.12
N LEU A 450 31.96 -0.85 2.48
CA LEU A 450 32.61 -0.59 3.76
C LEU A 450 33.51 0.66 3.63
N LYS A 451 33.37 1.60 4.57
CA LYS A 451 34.19 2.81 4.65
C LYS A 451 35.42 2.53 5.50
N PHE A 452 36.61 2.61 4.92
CA PHE A 452 37.84 2.40 5.67
C PHE A 452 38.59 3.71 5.93
N LEU A 453 38.92 3.94 7.20
CA LEU A 453 39.98 4.85 7.63
C LEU A 453 41.28 4.01 7.74
N VAL A 454 42.46 4.57 7.55
CA VAL A 454 43.74 3.82 7.66
C VAL A 454 44.74 4.65 8.45
N TYR A 455 45.54 4.08 9.34
CA TYR A 455 46.63 4.76 10.03
C TYR A 455 47.96 4.03 9.79
N VAL A 456 48.94 4.76 9.27
CA VAL A 456 50.28 4.23 8.96
C VAL A 456 51.30 4.81 9.94
N ASP A 457 51.95 3.92 10.71
CA ASP A 457 52.91 4.25 11.77
C ASP A 457 54.38 4.11 11.32
N ASP A 458 54.66 4.52 10.08
CA ASP A 458 55.98 4.38 9.42
C ASP A 458 56.69 5.75 9.39
N PHE A 459 57.94 5.83 9.86
CA PHE A 459 58.66 7.11 9.98
C PHE A 459 59.27 7.55 8.64
N LEU A 460 58.42 8.05 7.76
CA LEU A 460 58.77 8.54 6.42
C LEU A 460 58.36 10.01 6.25
N THR A 461 59.19 10.79 5.57
CA THR A 461 58.90 12.20 5.30
C THR A 461 57.66 12.35 4.42
N GLU A 462 56.81 13.34 4.72
CA GLU A 462 55.46 13.48 4.13
C GLU A 462 55.46 13.39 2.59
N ASN A 463 56.39 14.09 1.93
CA ASN A 463 56.52 14.11 0.48
C ASN A 463 56.86 12.73 -0.12
N ALA A 464 57.63 11.90 0.59
CA ALA A 464 58.01 10.57 0.11
C ALA A 464 56.82 9.61 0.14
N VAL A 465 56.00 9.65 1.19
CA VAL A 465 54.76 8.86 1.26
C VAL A 465 53.74 9.36 0.23
N TYR A 466 53.59 10.68 0.09
CA TYR A 466 52.66 11.27 -0.86
C TYR A 466 52.97 10.87 -2.31
N LEU A 467 54.24 10.95 -2.73
CA LEU A 467 54.69 10.52 -4.06
C LEU A 467 54.53 9.01 -4.29
N ASP A 468 54.93 8.16 -3.33
CA ASP A 468 54.79 6.70 -3.45
C ASP A 468 53.31 6.27 -3.51
N LEU A 469 52.45 6.91 -2.72
CA LEU A 469 51.01 6.65 -2.67
C LEU A 469 50.32 7.13 -3.97
N GLN A 470 50.69 8.30 -4.51
CA GLN A 470 50.12 8.81 -5.75
C GLN A 470 50.64 8.05 -7.00
N GLN A 471 51.90 7.62 -7.01
CA GLN A 471 52.46 6.74 -8.03
C GLN A 471 51.81 5.35 -8.01
N LYS A 472 51.48 4.81 -6.83
CA LYS A 472 50.76 3.54 -6.70
C LYS A 472 49.28 3.66 -7.06
N LEU A 473 48.59 4.74 -6.65
CA LEU A 473 47.20 5.03 -7.07
C LEU A 473 47.05 5.12 -8.59
N SER A 474 47.97 5.81 -9.27
CA SER A 474 47.99 5.93 -10.73
C SER A 474 48.37 4.65 -11.47
N SER A 475 48.84 3.60 -10.77
CA SER A 475 49.08 2.27 -11.36
C SER A 475 47.93 1.27 -11.16
N TYR A 476 47.04 1.46 -10.18
CA TYR A 476 45.94 0.54 -9.85
C TYR A 476 44.57 1.25 -9.87
N HIS A 477 44.07 1.51 -11.08
CA HIS A 477 42.84 2.28 -11.36
C HIS A 477 41.50 1.60 -11.00
N GLY A 478 41.34 1.08 -9.79
CA GLY A 478 40.02 0.61 -9.30
C GLY A 478 40.01 0.03 -7.89
N ASP A 479 40.98 -0.82 -7.54
CA ASP A 479 40.91 -1.64 -6.33
C ASP A 479 41.34 -0.94 -5.02
N ILE A 480 41.73 0.34 -5.08
CA ILE A 480 42.03 1.15 -3.88
C ILE A 480 40.78 1.95 -3.41
N ALA A 481 39.67 1.89 -4.16
CA ALA A 481 38.47 2.70 -3.97
C ALA A 481 37.64 2.46 -2.70
N CYS A 482 38.07 1.60 -1.76
CA CYS A 482 37.37 1.35 -0.49
C CYS A 482 37.86 2.23 0.69
N PHE A 483 39.04 2.85 0.57
CA PHE A 483 39.57 3.73 1.62
C PHE A 483 38.99 5.13 1.48
N GLU A 484 38.19 5.54 2.46
CA GLU A 484 37.60 6.89 2.47
C GLU A 484 38.60 7.92 3.03
N TYR A 485 39.48 7.51 3.96
CA TYR A 485 40.46 8.38 4.60
C TYR A 485 41.75 7.62 4.97
N ILE A 486 42.90 8.29 4.94
CA ILE A 486 44.22 7.72 5.26
C ILE A 486 45.01 8.72 6.12
N MET A 487 45.29 8.35 7.37
CA MET A 487 46.21 9.04 8.27
C MET A 487 47.64 8.50 8.15
N VAL A 488 48.62 9.39 8.08
CA VAL A 488 50.05 9.07 8.02
C VAL A 488 50.80 9.86 9.09
N ARG A 489 51.61 9.18 9.91
CA ARG A 489 52.59 9.84 10.78
C ARG A 489 53.81 10.25 9.96
N ASN A 490 54.07 11.55 9.85
CA ASN A 490 55.18 12.06 9.04
C ASN A 490 56.46 12.24 9.85
N ASN A 491 56.32 12.73 11.08
CA ASN A 491 57.42 13.05 12.01
C ASN A 491 56.97 12.72 13.44
N TYR A 492 57.89 12.77 14.41
CA TYR A 492 57.58 12.62 15.84
C TYR A 492 56.52 13.59 16.40
N GLN A 493 56.22 14.67 15.66
CA GLN A 493 55.37 15.78 16.09
C GLN A 493 54.09 16.00 15.24
N THR A 494 53.85 15.27 14.14
CA THR A 494 52.65 15.50 13.30
C THR A 494 52.09 14.25 12.63
N VAL A 495 50.76 14.18 12.50
CA VAL A 495 50.01 13.21 11.66
C VAL A 495 49.16 13.98 10.65
N SER A 496 49.24 13.62 9.37
CA SER A 496 48.39 14.19 8.32
C SER A 496 47.21 13.28 8.00
N LEU A 497 46.00 13.83 7.92
CA LEU A 497 44.80 13.16 7.48
C LEU A 497 44.54 13.45 5.99
N LEU A 498 44.59 12.39 5.19
CA LEU A 498 44.35 12.41 3.75
C LEU A 498 42.96 11.84 3.43
N THR A 499 42.38 12.27 2.32
CA THR A 499 41.30 11.60 1.59
C THR A 499 41.80 11.19 0.22
N ILE A 500 41.11 10.27 -0.44
CA ILE A 500 41.22 10.07 -1.88
C ILE A 500 39.98 10.67 -2.52
N ASP A 501 40.16 11.81 -3.19
CA ASP A 501 39.07 12.50 -3.90
C ASP A 501 39.10 12.10 -5.38
N TRP A 502 38.03 11.45 -5.82
CA TRP A 502 37.89 10.90 -7.18
C TRP A 502 37.49 11.96 -8.22
N TYR A 503 37.01 13.11 -7.76
CA TYR A 503 36.55 14.22 -8.56
C TYR A 503 36.98 15.51 -7.85
N THR A 504 37.86 16.27 -8.49
CA THR A 504 38.35 17.58 -8.05
C THR A 504 38.23 18.57 -9.22
N PRO A 505 38.35 19.90 -9.01
CA PRO A 505 38.35 20.88 -10.10
C PRO A 505 39.42 20.64 -11.18
N GLU A 506 40.47 19.87 -10.85
CA GLU A 506 41.63 19.62 -11.72
C GLU A 506 41.62 18.19 -12.31
N SER A 507 40.79 17.27 -11.78
CA SER A 507 40.87 15.84 -12.10
C SER A 507 39.53 15.12 -11.93
N CYS A 508 39.00 14.57 -13.03
CA CYS A 508 37.76 13.79 -13.04
C CYS A 508 38.05 12.29 -13.18
N ASN A 509 37.57 11.48 -12.23
CA ASN A 509 37.69 10.01 -12.21
C ASN A 509 39.14 9.47 -12.20
N ASN A 510 40.09 10.32 -11.78
CA ASN A 510 41.48 9.98 -11.51
C ASN A 510 41.83 10.43 -10.07
N PRO A 511 42.05 9.48 -9.14
CA PRO A 511 42.07 9.77 -7.71
C PRO A 511 43.29 10.60 -7.28
N ILE A 512 43.04 11.78 -6.70
CA ILE A 512 44.07 12.60 -6.05
C ILE A 512 43.96 12.41 -4.54
N ALA A 513 45.09 12.13 -3.88
CA ALA A 513 45.16 12.16 -2.43
C ALA A 513 45.20 13.62 -1.96
N SER A 514 44.23 14.11 -1.20
CA SER A 514 44.21 15.49 -0.68
C SER A 514 44.36 15.49 0.85
N ARG A 515 45.16 16.41 1.40
CA ARG A 515 45.33 16.54 2.86
C ARG A 515 44.24 17.45 3.42
N ILE A 516 43.26 16.87 4.11
CA ILE A 516 42.12 17.59 4.70
C ILE A 516 42.55 18.36 5.93
N ASN A 517 43.36 17.74 6.77
CA ASN A 517 43.69 18.25 8.09
C ASN A 517 45.05 17.72 8.57
N LEU A 518 45.67 18.45 9.48
CA LEU A 518 46.90 18.05 10.14
C LEU A 518 46.68 18.08 11.65
N PHE A 519 47.04 16.99 12.31
CA PHE A 519 47.03 16.82 13.75
C PHE A 519 48.44 17.07 14.28
N ASP A 520 48.62 18.21 14.94
CA ASP A 520 49.85 18.46 15.67
C ASP A 520 49.84 17.60 16.94
N LEU A 521 50.83 16.73 17.07
CA LEU A 521 50.97 15.80 18.18
C LEU A 521 51.41 16.48 19.48
N LEU A 522 51.84 17.75 19.46
CA LEU A 522 52.24 18.53 20.65
C LEU A 522 51.09 19.39 21.19
N SER A 523 50.44 20.23 20.39
CA SER A 523 49.21 20.94 20.83
C SER A 523 48.00 20.02 20.99
N ARG A 524 48.00 18.92 20.21
CA ARG A 524 47.02 17.82 20.23
C ARG A 524 45.63 18.23 19.76
N THR A 525 45.54 19.39 19.12
CA THR A 525 44.42 19.88 18.33
C THR A 525 44.58 19.51 16.86
N TRP A 526 43.46 19.17 16.20
CA TRP A 526 43.39 19.30 14.74
C TRP A 526 43.50 20.78 14.36
N THR A 527 44.33 21.09 13.36
CA THR A 527 44.60 22.47 12.93
C THR A 527 43.37 23.18 12.37
N LEU A 528 42.40 22.42 11.83
CA LEU A 528 41.08 22.91 11.41
C LEU A 528 39.96 22.18 12.16
N LYS A 529 38.90 22.90 12.55
CA LYS A 529 37.65 22.28 12.99
C LYS A 529 37.05 21.48 11.84
N ILE A 530 36.66 20.25 12.12
CA ILE A 530 36.20 19.30 11.10
C ILE A 530 34.71 19.53 10.87
N ASP A 531 34.30 20.61 10.17
CA ASP A 531 32.87 20.91 9.86
C ASP A 531 32.53 20.82 8.34
N SER A 532 33.37 20.17 7.53
CA SER A 532 33.24 20.05 6.06
C SER A 532 33.15 18.65 5.41
N MET A 533 33.34 17.52 6.12
CA MET A 533 33.64 16.20 5.54
C MET A 533 32.49 15.49 4.80
N THR A 534 31.22 15.84 5.02
CA THR A 534 30.11 15.24 4.25
C THR A 534 30.08 15.67 2.77
N LYS A 535 30.95 16.60 2.35
CA LYS A 535 30.86 17.29 1.06
C LYS A 535 31.40 16.56 -0.17
N LYS A 536 32.06 15.40 -0.03
CA LYS A 536 32.65 14.65 -1.16
C LYS A 536 31.68 14.28 -2.30
N PHE A 537 30.38 14.19 -2.00
CA PHE A 537 29.32 13.93 -2.98
C PHE A 537 28.28 15.08 -3.05
N HIS A 538 28.58 16.23 -2.45
CA HIS A 538 27.84 17.49 -2.61
C HIS A 538 28.38 18.37 -3.74
N ASN A 539 29.63 18.16 -4.17
CA ASN A 539 30.17 18.81 -5.36
C ASN A 539 31.09 17.82 -6.08
N PHE A 540 30.70 17.41 -7.29
CA PHE A 540 31.50 16.57 -8.20
C PHE A 540 32.28 17.42 -9.22
N HIS A 541 32.35 18.73 -9.02
CA HIS A 541 33.16 19.68 -9.80
C HIS A 541 32.91 19.66 -11.31
N GLU A 542 31.64 19.59 -11.71
CA GLU A 542 31.16 19.49 -13.10
C GLU A 542 31.63 18.23 -13.85
N CYS A 543 32.34 17.32 -13.18
CA CYS A 543 32.81 16.08 -13.78
C CYS A 543 31.65 15.27 -14.37
N THR A 544 31.92 14.68 -15.54
CA THR A 544 30.91 13.94 -16.28
C THR A 544 30.75 12.52 -15.72
N LEU A 545 29.58 12.18 -15.18
CA LEU A 545 29.27 10.85 -14.65
C LEU A 545 28.46 10.03 -15.66
N LEU A 546 28.94 8.84 -16.02
CA LEU A 546 28.25 7.95 -16.96
C LEU A 546 27.09 7.22 -16.26
N VAL A 547 25.86 7.47 -16.70
CA VAL A 547 24.62 6.89 -16.17
C VAL A 547 24.02 5.90 -17.18
N GLY A 548 24.01 4.61 -16.83
CA GLY A 548 23.46 3.54 -17.65
C GLY A 548 21.97 3.30 -17.41
N SER A 549 21.19 3.16 -18.48
CA SER A 549 19.79 2.72 -18.44
C SER A 549 19.42 1.89 -19.66
N PHE A 550 18.44 0.98 -19.53
CA PHE A 550 18.04 0.08 -20.62
C PHE A 550 16.92 0.68 -21.49
N TYR A 551 17.03 0.50 -22.81
CA TYR A 551 16.03 0.94 -23.79
C TYR A 551 14.60 0.45 -23.55
N LYS A 552 14.41 -0.61 -22.77
CA LYS A 552 13.09 -1.19 -22.45
C LYS A 552 12.21 -0.27 -21.60
N TYR A 553 12.81 0.59 -20.78
CA TYR A 553 12.11 1.41 -19.78
C TYR A 553 11.85 2.85 -20.28
N LEU A 554 11.36 2.97 -21.52
CA LEU A 554 11.09 4.25 -22.21
C LEU A 554 10.19 5.24 -21.44
N LYS A 555 9.39 4.77 -20.48
CA LYS A 555 8.60 5.65 -19.59
C LYS A 555 9.46 6.48 -18.62
N TYR A 556 10.73 6.10 -18.44
CA TYR A 556 11.65 6.69 -17.45
C TYR A 556 12.92 7.27 -18.09
N ALA A 557 13.43 6.67 -19.17
CA ALA A 557 14.50 7.23 -20.00
C ALA A 557 14.35 6.78 -21.47
N PHE A 558 14.37 7.72 -22.41
CA PHE A 558 14.24 7.48 -23.84
C PHE A 558 15.09 8.47 -24.65
N LYS A 559 15.60 8.07 -25.82
CA LYS A 559 16.25 8.98 -26.77
C LYS A 559 15.18 9.70 -27.60
N ASP A 560 15.15 11.02 -27.54
CA ASP A 560 14.30 11.84 -28.40
C ASP A 560 14.79 11.73 -29.85
N LYS A 561 13.85 11.67 -30.80
CA LYS A 561 14.12 11.49 -32.23
C LYS A 561 14.56 12.78 -32.92
N ILE A 562 14.25 13.95 -32.36
CA ILE A 562 14.46 15.25 -33.03
C ILE A 562 15.85 15.80 -32.72
N ASP A 563 16.25 15.83 -31.44
CA ASP A 563 17.55 16.36 -31.01
C ASP A 563 18.57 15.28 -30.61
N GLY A 564 18.17 14.00 -30.65
CA GLY A 564 19.01 12.87 -30.27
C GLY A 564 19.35 12.79 -28.78
N LYS A 565 18.80 13.66 -27.93
CA LYS A 565 19.10 13.72 -26.49
C LYS A 565 18.23 12.76 -25.70
N ILE A 566 18.75 12.26 -24.59
CA ILE A 566 18.03 11.33 -23.72
C ILE A 566 17.19 12.14 -22.72
N LYS A 567 15.91 11.78 -22.56
CA LYS A 567 14.87 12.49 -21.79
C LYS A 567 14.00 11.48 -21.01
N GLY A 568 13.27 11.94 -19.99
CA GLY A 568 12.42 11.07 -19.15
C GLY A 568 12.53 11.38 -17.65
N SER A 569 11.74 10.71 -16.80
CA SER A 569 11.67 10.99 -15.36
C SER A 569 12.89 10.56 -14.55
N LEU A 570 13.61 9.50 -14.96
CA LEU A 570 14.93 9.19 -14.40
C LEU A 570 15.98 10.18 -14.90
N VAL A 571 15.86 10.66 -16.14
CA VAL A 571 16.77 11.68 -16.68
C VAL A 571 16.61 13.00 -15.93
N SER A 572 15.37 13.45 -15.68
CA SER A 572 15.16 14.67 -14.88
C SER A 572 15.60 14.47 -13.43
N LEU A 573 15.36 13.31 -12.81
CA LEU A 573 15.89 13.00 -11.48
C LEU A 573 17.43 13.08 -11.44
N PHE A 574 18.13 12.47 -12.39
CA PHE A 574 19.59 12.51 -12.45
C PHE A 574 20.15 13.85 -12.90
N LYS A 575 19.39 14.66 -13.65
CA LYS A 575 19.73 16.07 -13.92
C LYS A 575 19.58 16.94 -12.68
N ILE A 576 18.54 16.74 -11.86
CA ILE A 576 18.33 17.44 -10.58
C ILE A 576 19.37 17.00 -9.54
N LEU A 577 19.74 15.72 -9.48
CA LEU A 577 20.86 15.24 -8.68
C LEU A 577 22.20 15.80 -9.21
N GLY A 578 22.35 15.89 -10.53
CA GLY A 578 23.49 16.52 -11.19
C GLY A 578 23.64 17.99 -10.83
N GLU A 579 22.57 18.77 -10.90
CA GLU A 579 22.53 20.19 -10.51
C GLU A 579 22.77 20.36 -9.00
N LYS A 580 22.14 19.52 -8.16
CA LYS A 580 22.25 19.62 -6.68
C LYS A 580 23.59 19.12 -6.12
N SER A 581 24.29 18.24 -6.84
CA SER A 581 25.61 17.72 -6.47
C SER A 581 26.73 18.19 -7.41
N ASN A 582 26.44 19.09 -8.34
CA ASN A 582 27.33 19.62 -9.36
C ASN A 582 28.13 18.55 -10.16
N PHE A 583 27.42 17.62 -10.83
CA PHE A 583 27.97 16.77 -11.90
C PHE A 583 27.15 16.89 -13.19
N ILE A 584 27.79 16.59 -14.33
CA ILE A 584 27.11 16.48 -15.62
C ILE A 584 26.78 15.00 -15.88
N PRO A 585 25.50 14.57 -15.84
CA PRO A 585 25.14 13.19 -16.18
C PRO A 585 25.25 12.96 -17.69
N SER A 586 26.17 12.08 -18.10
CA SER A 586 26.23 11.53 -19.46
C SER A 586 25.46 10.23 -19.52
N TYR A 587 24.30 10.26 -20.16
CA TYR A 587 23.42 9.09 -20.26
C TYR A 587 23.86 8.17 -21.39
N GLN A 588 24.10 6.90 -21.08
CA GLN A 588 24.29 5.85 -22.09
C GLN A 588 23.11 4.87 -22.02
N LEU A 589 22.30 4.86 -23.07
CA LEU A 589 21.27 3.83 -23.25
C LEU A 589 21.95 2.53 -23.72
N LEU A 590 21.61 1.44 -23.05
CA LEU A 590 22.14 0.10 -23.30
C LEU A 590 21.03 -0.77 -23.92
N ASP A 591 21.38 -1.50 -24.98
CA ASP A 591 20.55 -2.56 -25.53
C ASP A 591 20.68 -3.84 -24.69
N GLU A 592 19.59 -4.60 -24.52
CA GLU A 592 19.52 -5.71 -23.55
C GLU A 592 20.63 -6.76 -23.77
N ASP A 593 20.96 -7.08 -25.02
CA ASP A 593 21.98 -8.08 -25.40
C ASP A 593 23.39 -7.71 -24.90
N SER A 594 23.70 -6.42 -24.81
CA SER A 594 25.02 -5.90 -24.40
C SER A 594 25.34 -6.15 -22.91
N SER A 595 24.31 -6.39 -22.08
CA SER A 595 24.45 -6.69 -20.65
C SER A 595 25.32 -7.91 -20.36
N SER A 596 25.36 -8.87 -21.29
CA SER A 596 26.17 -10.10 -21.19
C SER A 596 27.68 -9.84 -21.34
N ASN A 597 28.05 -8.92 -22.24
CA ASN A 597 29.45 -8.61 -22.57
C ASN A 597 30.05 -7.55 -21.63
N LEU A 598 29.23 -6.70 -21.02
CA LEU A 598 29.63 -5.70 -20.02
C LEU A 598 30.40 -6.27 -18.80
N LYS A 599 30.31 -7.58 -18.55
CA LYS A 599 31.09 -8.25 -17.49
C LYS A 599 32.53 -8.64 -17.89
N LYS A 600 32.92 -8.53 -19.17
CA LYS A 600 34.24 -8.94 -19.67
C LYS A 600 35.12 -7.79 -20.16
N ASP A 601 34.54 -6.71 -20.65
CA ASP A 601 35.31 -5.62 -21.26
C ASP A 601 35.63 -4.53 -20.22
N SER A 602 36.85 -4.57 -19.66
CA SER A 602 37.31 -3.69 -18.57
C SER A 602 37.43 -2.21 -18.94
N LYS A 603 37.11 -1.84 -20.19
CA LYS A 603 37.07 -0.45 -20.66
C LYS A 603 35.74 0.27 -20.38
N PHE A 604 34.63 -0.45 -20.19
CA PHE A 604 33.32 0.16 -19.96
C PHE A 604 33.09 0.52 -18.49
N ARG A 605 33.56 1.72 -18.11
CA ARG A 605 33.38 2.30 -16.76
C ARG A 605 32.00 2.98 -16.62
N LEU A 606 31.00 2.21 -16.20
CA LEU A 606 29.70 2.74 -15.75
C LEU A 606 29.79 3.23 -14.31
N ASN A 607 29.56 4.52 -14.09
CA ASN A 607 29.63 5.13 -12.76
C ASN A 607 28.31 4.97 -11.97
N VAL A 608 27.16 4.96 -12.66
CA VAL A 608 25.84 4.68 -12.07
C VAL A 608 25.03 3.79 -13.02
N PHE A 609 24.26 2.85 -12.48
CA PHE A 609 23.48 1.87 -13.23
C PHE A 609 22.12 1.64 -12.57
N ILE A 610 21.05 1.49 -13.37
CA ILE A 610 19.67 1.32 -12.89
C ILE A 610 18.97 0.23 -13.71
N GLU A 611 18.40 -0.75 -13.01
CA GLU A 611 17.67 -1.87 -13.59
C GLU A 611 16.33 -2.06 -12.86
N ILE A 612 15.24 -2.15 -13.62
CA ILE A 612 13.91 -2.50 -13.09
C ILE A 612 13.70 -3.97 -13.39
N LYS A 613 13.34 -4.76 -12.37
CA LYS A 613 13.04 -6.19 -12.50
C LYS A 613 11.72 -6.51 -11.82
N SER A 614 10.84 -7.23 -12.52
CA SER A 614 9.79 -8.02 -11.86
C SER A 614 10.46 -9.05 -10.93
N VAL A 615 9.88 -9.30 -9.75
CA VAL A 615 10.48 -10.23 -8.76
C VAL A 615 10.20 -11.69 -9.17
N GLY A 616 10.91 -12.13 -10.20
CA GLY A 616 10.90 -13.48 -10.74
C GLY A 616 12.33 -13.95 -11.05
N VAL A 617 12.94 -14.64 -10.09
CA VAL A 617 14.23 -15.35 -10.19
C VAL A 617 15.50 -14.47 -10.33
N THR A 618 16.29 -14.46 -9.26
CA THR A 618 17.73 -14.14 -9.12
C THR A 618 18.47 -13.40 -10.26
N THR A 619 18.91 -12.14 -10.04
CA THR A 619 20.35 -11.77 -9.95
C THR A 619 20.62 -10.26 -9.76
N HIS A 620 21.55 -9.96 -8.83
CA HIS A 620 22.47 -8.81 -8.74
C HIS A 620 21.89 -7.37 -8.57
N HIS A 621 22.64 -6.56 -7.80
CA HIS A 621 22.60 -5.08 -7.70
C HIS A 621 21.24 -4.37 -7.80
N VAL A 622 20.32 -4.68 -6.87
CA VAL A 622 19.25 -3.76 -6.47
C VAL A 622 19.55 -3.29 -5.03
N THR A 623 19.82 -1.99 -4.85
CA THR A 623 20.11 -1.40 -3.53
C THR A 623 18.86 -1.11 -2.72
N THR A 624 17.75 -0.76 -3.37
CA THR A 624 16.40 -0.65 -2.77
C THR A 624 15.31 -1.05 -3.78
N THR A 625 14.37 -1.90 -3.37
CA THR A 625 13.11 -2.13 -4.10
C THR A 625 12.06 -1.14 -3.59
N PHE A 626 11.70 -0.14 -4.41
CA PHE A 626 10.91 1.01 -3.95
C PHE A 626 9.38 0.85 -4.06
N SER A 627 8.90 -0.22 -4.72
CA SER A 627 7.46 -0.48 -4.90
C SER A 627 7.18 -1.95 -5.23
N GLN A 628 6.09 -2.49 -4.68
CA GLN A 628 5.39 -3.68 -5.21
C GLN A 628 4.02 -3.23 -5.71
N ILE A 629 3.52 -3.84 -6.79
CA ILE A 629 2.21 -3.55 -7.39
C ILE A 629 1.49 -4.88 -7.61
N ASP A 630 0.30 -5.03 -7.03
CA ASP A 630 -0.53 -6.22 -7.25
C ASP A 630 -1.20 -6.19 -8.63
N MET A 631 -1.40 -7.36 -9.23
CA MET A 631 -1.98 -7.48 -10.57
C MET A 631 -3.49 -7.26 -10.55
N ILE A 632 -3.91 -5.99 -10.69
CA ILE A 632 -5.31 -5.62 -10.88
C ILE A 632 -5.76 -6.01 -12.29
N PHE A 633 -6.47 -7.14 -12.41
CA PHE A 633 -7.13 -7.54 -13.65
C PHE A 633 -8.36 -6.67 -13.91
N MET A 634 -8.19 -5.62 -14.72
CA MET A 634 -9.28 -4.75 -15.14
C MET A 634 -10.11 -5.42 -16.25
N ILE A 635 -10.98 -6.35 -15.86
CA ILE A 635 -11.99 -6.91 -16.77
C ILE A 635 -12.92 -5.77 -17.20
N THR A 636 -12.86 -5.39 -18.48
CA THR A 636 -13.77 -4.38 -19.04
C THR A 636 -15.22 -4.82 -18.83
N PRO A 637 -16.14 -3.93 -18.42
CA PRO A 637 -17.54 -4.30 -18.24
C PRO A 637 -18.07 -4.97 -19.51
N SER A 638 -18.75 -6.10 -19.34
CA SER A 638 -19.24 -6.92 -20.45
C SER A 638 -20.08 -6.09 -21.42
N GLN A 639 -20.01 -6.45 -22.71
CA GLN A 639 -20.70 -5.72 -23.77
C GLN A 639 -22.20 -5.58 -23.44
N LYS A 640 -22.70 -4.34 -23.53
CA LYS A 640 -24.14 -4.06 -23.49
C LYS A 640 -24.80 -4.77 -24.65
N TYR A 641 -26.00 -5.33 -24.44
CA TYR A 641 -26.81 -5.78 -25.56
C TYR A 641 -27.17 -4.59 -26.45
N THR A 642 -27.02 -4.76 -27.76
CA THR A 642 -27.45 -3.78 -28.76
C THR A 642 -28.96 -3.56 -28.66
N ASN A 643 -29.43 -2.38 -29.09
CA ASN A 643 -30.86 -2.07 -29.08
C ASN A 643 -31.69 -3.06 -29.94
N PHE A 644 -31.08 -3.69 -30.96
CA PHE A 644 -31.73 -4.70 -31.79
C PHE A 644 -31.83 -6.06 -31.08
N GLU A 645 -30.75 -6.54 -30.43
CA GLU A 645 -30.82 -7.75 -29.58
C GLU A 645 -31.90 -7.60 -28.50
N LYS A 646 -31.96 -6.43 -27.85
CA LYS A 646 -32.98 -6.08 -26.84
C LYS A 646 -34.42 -6.09 -27.37
N MET A 647 -34.65 -6.04 -28.68
CA MET A 647 -35.98 -6.17 -29.30
C MET A 647 -36.35 -7.61 -29.67
N VAL A 648 -35.37 -8.51 -29.87
CA VAL A 648 -35.64 -9.92 -30.17
C VAL A 648 -35.73 -10.76 -28.89
N MET A 649 -34.94 -10.41 -27.88
CA MET A 649 -34.87 -11.04 -26.55
C MET A 649 -36.15 -11.04 -25.66
N PRO A 650 -37.20 -10.19 -25.87
CA PRO A 650 -38.41 -10.20 -25.02
C PRO A 650 -39.20 -11.50 -25.02
N PHE A 651 -39.03 -12.34 -26.04
CA PHE A 651 -39.56 -13.69 -26.12
C PHE A 651 -38.40 -14.67 -26.41
N ASP A 652 -38.53 -15.90 -25.89
CA ASP A 652 -37.59 -16.96 -26.23
C ASP A 652 -37.84 -17.50 -27.65
N CYS A 653 -36.87 -18.25 -28.19
CA CYS A 653 -36.95 -18.80 -29.54
C CYS A 653 -38.21 -19.68 -29.73
N LEU A 654 -38.62 -20.42 -28.70
CA LEU A 654 -39.79 -21.29 -28.73
C LEU A 654 -41.11 -20.49 -28.78
N THR A 655 -41.26 -19.40 -28.02
CA THR A 655 -42.41 -18.50 -28.14
C THR A 655 -42.46 -17.84 -29.52
N TRP A 656 -41.33 -17.40 -30.08
CA TRP A 656 -41.27 -16.89 -31.45
C TRP A 656 -41.72 -17.93 -32.48
N ILE A 657 -41.25 -19.18 -32.38
CA ILE A 657 -41.65 -20.29 -33.26
C ILE A 657 -43.17 -20.53 -33.17
N PHE A 658 -43.75 -20.57 -31.97
CA PHE A 658 -45.20 -20.71 -31.81
C PHE A 658 -45.97 -19.52 -32.42
N LEU A 659 -45.50 -18.29 -32.19
CA LEU A 659 -46.10 -17.08 -32.75
C LEU A 659 -46.11 -17.16 -34.29
N PHE A 660 -44.96 -17.37 -34.93
CA PHE A 660 -44.90 -17.54 -36.39
C PHE A 660 -45.76 -18.70 -36.89
N THR A 661 -45.78 -19.84 -36.18
CA THR A 661 -46.60 -21.00 -36.55
C THR A 661 -48.10 -20.67 -36.53
N THR A 662 -48.59 -19.91 -35.54
CA THR A 662 -50.00 -19.48 -35.51
C THR A 662 -50.35 -18.52 -36.66
N PHE A 663 -49.43 -17.64 -37.06
CA PHE A 663 -49.62 -16.79 -38.25
C PHE A 663 -49.61 -17.60 -39.54
N PHE A 664 -48.67 -18.54 -39.72
CA PHE A 664 -48.65 -19.43 -40.88
C PHE A 664 -49.94 -20.26 -40.98
N ALA A 665 -50.43 -20.81 -39.86
CA ALA A 665 -51.72 -21.51 -39.83
C ALA A 665 -52.90 -20.60 -40.22
N ALA A 666 -52.93 -19.35 -39.74
CA ALA A 666 -53.97 -18.38 -40.11
C ALA A 666 -53.91 -18.00 -41.60
N PHE A 667 -52.72 -17.79 -42.17
CA PHE A 667 -52.54 -17.56 -43.61
C PHE A 667 -52.92 -18.79 -44.44
N PHE A 668 -52.64 -20.00 -43.96
CA PHE A 668 -53.01 -21.25 -44.63
C PHE A 668 -54.53 -21.43 -44.66
N VAL A 669 -55.22 -21.21 -43.53
CA VAL A 669 -56.69 -21.19 -43.48
C VAL A 669 -57.27 -20.12 -44.42
N ILE A 670 -56.66 -18.93 -44.48
CA ILE A 670 -57.07 -17.89 -45.44
C ILE A 670 -56.86 -18.33 -46.89
N PHE A 671 -55.72 -18.95 -47.22
CA PHE A 671 -55.43 -19.44 -48.57
C PHE A 671 -56.45 -20.48 -49.03
N PHE A 672 -56.83 -21.44 -48.17
CA PHE A 672 -57.84 -22.44 -48.48
C PHE A 672 -59.26 -21.84 -48.57
N VAL A 673 -59.66 -20.95 -47.66
CA VAL A 673 -61.00 -20.32 -47.71
C VAL A 673 -61.14 -19.39 -48.93
N ASN A 674 -60.07 -18.73 -49.38
CA ASN A 674 -60.03 -17.99 -50.65
C ASN A 674 -60.21 -18.88 -51.90
N ARG A 675 -60.05 -20.21 -51.79
CA ARG A 675 -60.36 -21.19 -52.86
C ARG A 675 -61.79 -21.74 -52.78
N LEU A 676 -62.49 -21.53 -51.66
CA LEU A 676 -63.91 -21.90 -51.52
C LEU A 676 -64.83 -20.86 -52.17
N SER A 677 -66.08 -21.22 -52.44
CA SER A 677 -67.05 -20.31 -53.06
C SER A 677 -67.40 -19.11 -52.17
N MET A 678 -67.82 -18.01 -52.80
CA MET A 678 -68.15 -16.74 -52.15
C MET A 678 -69.08 -16.87 -50.93
N LYS A 679 -70.01 -17.85 -50.93
CA LYS A 679 -70.89 -18.11 -49.78
C LYS A 679 -70.11 -18.44 -48.51
N TYR A 680 -69.08 -19.28 -48.59
CA TYR A 680 -68.23 -19.61 -47.45
C TYR A 680 -67.32 -18.44 -47.04
N GLN A 681 -66.80 -17.69 -48.02
CA GLN A 681 -65.99 -16.49 -47.75
C GLN A 681 -66.78 -15.42 -46.97
N VAL A 682 -68.04 -15.15 -47.34
CA VAL A 682 -68.93 -14.23 -46.63
C VAL A 682 -69.27 -14.73 -45.21
N ILE A 683 -69.40 -16.05 -45.01
CA ILE A 683 -69.63 -16.64 -43.68
C ILE A 683 -68.39 -16.51 -42.77
N LEU A 684 -67.17 -16.63 -43.31
CA LEU A 684 -65.92 -16.64 -42.53
C LEU A 684 -65.25 -15.27 -42.36
N TYR A 685 -65.32 -14.38 -43.36
CA TYR A 685 -64.72 -13.05 -43.29
C TYR A 685 -65.73 -11.93 -43.05
N GLY A 686 -67.02 -12.18 -43.33
CA GLY A 686 -68.03 -11.14 -43.45
C GLY A 686 -68.04 -10.48 -44.82
N GLU A 687 -69.17 -9.87 -45.16
CA GLU A 687 -69.38 -9.25 -46.46
C GLU A 687 -68.49 -8.00 -46.67
N GLY A 688 -67.93 -7.86 -47.87
CA GLY A 688 -67.14 -6.69 -48.27
C GLY A 688 -65.67 -6.67 -47.80
N VAL A 689 -65.17 -7.70 -47.11
CA VAL A 689 -63.75 -7.81 -46.72
C VAL A 689 -62.91 -8.35 -47.89
N LYS A 690 -62.15 -7.48 -48.55
CA LYS A 690 -61.35 -7.83 -49.74
C LYS A 690 -59.94 -8.39 -49.45
N MET A 691 -59.37 -8.15 -48.27
CA MET A 691 -57.99 -8.53 -47.94
C MET A 691 -57.87 -9.07 -46.49
N PRO A 692 -58.43 -10.25 -46.18
CA PRO A 692 -58.40 -10.82 -44.83
C PRO A 692 -56.98 -11.03 -44.27
N ALA A 693 -55.99 -11.32 -45.14
CA ALA A 693 -54.59 -11.45 -44.76
C ALA A 693 -53.99 -10.12 -44.23
N PHE A 694 -54.22 -8.99 -44.92
CA PHE A 694 -53.79 -7.68 -44.44
C PHE A 694 -54.55 -7.25 -43.17
N ASN A 695 -55.83 -7.60 -43.06
CA ASN A 695 -56.60 -7.35 -41.84
C ASN A 695 -55.98 -8.07 -40.62
N ILE A 696 -55.53 -9.32 -40.76
CA ILE A 696 -54.80 -10.06 -39.71
C ILE A 696 -53.48 -9.38 -39.35
N VAL A 697 -52.63 -9.07 -40.34
CA VAL A 697 -51.32 -8.42 -40.10
C VAL A 697 -51.49 -7.05 -39.45
N GLY A 698 -52.38 -6.21 -39.99
CA GLY A 698 -52.68 -4.90 -39.45
C GLY A 698 -53.18 -4.97 -38.00
N THR A 699 -54.08 -5.90 -37.70
CA THR A 699 -54.60 -6.10 -36.34
C THR A 699 -53.50 -6.48 -35.34
N PHE A 700 -52.52 -7.30 -35.74
CA PHE A 700 -51.38 -7.65 -34.89
C PHE A 700 -50.51 -6.44 -34.53
N PHE A 701 -50.23 -5.58 -35.51
CA PHE A 701 -49.56 -4.29 -35.26
C PHE A 701 -50.46 -3.25 -34.57
N GLY A 702 -51.75 -3.53 -34.38
CA GLY A 702 -52.72 -2.65 -33.74
C GLY A 702 -53.36 -1.59 -34.65
N ILE A 703 -53.29 -1.79 -35.97
CA ILE A 703 -54.03 -1.00 -36.95
C ILE A 703 -55.51 -1.40 -36.90
N GLY A 704 -56.40 -0.44 -36.67
CA GLY A 704 -57.85 -0.66 -36.66
C GLY A 704 -58.38 -1.01 -38.05
N GLN A 705 -59.31 -1.98 -38.11
CA GLN A 705 -59.93 -2.36 -39.39
C GLN A 705 -60.98 -1.34 -39.82
N THR A 706 -60.88 -0.83 -41.05
CA THR A 706 -61.79 0.18 -41.61
C THR A 706 -63.20 -0.31 -41.88
N ARG A 707 -63.40 -1.63 -41.93
CA ARG A 707 -64.71 -2.30 -41.97
C ARG A 707 -64.70 -3.49 -41.03
N LEU A 708 -65.62 -3.49 -40.07
CA LEU A 708 -65.90 -4.65 -39.23
C LEU A 708 -66.87 -5.59 -39.97
N PRO A 709 -66.74 -6.92 -39.83
CA PRO A 709 -67.72 -7.85 -40.39
C PRO A 709 -69.12 -7.59 -39.85
N MET A 710 -70.15 -7.86 -40.65
CA MET A 710 -71.56 -7.70 -40.23
C MET A 710 -72.08 -8.90 -39.43
N SER A 711 -71.65 -10.12 -39.77
CA SER A 711 -72.10 -11.37 -39.17
C SER A 711 -71.42 -11.66 -37.81
N ASN A 712 -72.15 -12.30 -36.90
CA ASN A 712 -71.69 -12.53 -35.52
C ASN A 712 -70.48 -13.48 -35.43
N PHE A 713 -70.37 -14.48 -36.30
CA PHE A 713 -69.29 -15.47 -36.23
C PHE A 713 -67.91 -14.87 -36.58
N PRO A 714 -67.72 -14.14 -37.71
CA PRO A 714 -66.47 -13.42 -37.97
C PRO A 714 -66.20 -12.30 -36.96
N ARG A 715 -67.24 -11.65 -36.38
CA ARG A 715 -67.05 -10.72 -35.25
C ARG A 715 -66.41 -11.41 -34.05
N MET A 716 -66.89 -12.60 -33.66
CA MET A 716 -66.30 -13.35 -32.55
C MET A 716 -64.86 -13.79 -32.86
N ILE A 717 -64.58 -14.31 -34.06
CA ILE A 717 -63.21 -14.65 -34.48
C ILE A 717 -62.30 -13.42 -34.41
N LEU A 718 -62.75 -12.28 -34.95
CA LEU A 718 -62.01 -11.03 -34.91
C LEU A 718 -61.76 -10.55 -33.48
N ILE A 719 -62.75 -10.62 -32.59
CA ILE A 719 -62.60 -10.25 -31.18
C ILE A 719 -61.57 -11.15 -30.47
N PHE A 720 -61.62 -12.47 -30.69
CA PHE A 720 -60.63 -13.39 -30.13
C PHE A 720 -59.22 -13.14 -30.70
N PHE A 721 -59.11 -12.84 -32.00
CA PHE A 721 -57.82 -12.54 -32.63
C PHE A 721 -57.23 -11.20 -32.19
N VAL A 722 -58.05 -10.14 -32.08
CA VAL A 722 -57.68 -8.84 -31.48
C VAL A 722 -57.19 -9.05 -30.05
N TYR A 723 -57.92 -9.84 -29.25
CA TYR A 723 -57.55 -10.15 -27.86
C TYR A 723 -56.21 -10.90 -27.77
N PHE A 724 -56.00 -11.94 -28.60
CA PHE A 724 -54.72 -12.65 -28.69
C PHE A 724 -53.57 -11.71 -29.06
N CYS A 725 -53.75 -10.91 -30.12
CA CYS A 725 -52.76 -9.91 -30.55
C CYS A 725 -52.43 -8.93 -29.43
N LEU A 726 -53.44 -8.47 -28.68
CA LEU A 726 -53.26 -7.54 -27.58
C LEU A 726 -52.45 -8.19 -26.44
N VAL A 727 -52.82 -9.38 -25.97
CA VAL A 727 -52.09 -10.09 -24.89
C VAL A 727 -50.63 -10.36 -25.26
N ILE A 728 -50.37 -10.82 -26.49
CA ILE A 728 -49.00 -11.01 -26.99
C ILE A 728 -48.26 -9.67 -27.07
N ARG A 729 -48.91 -8.62 -27.58
CA ARG A 729 -48.32 -7.29 -27.70
C ARG A 729 -48.02 -6.65 -26.35
N THR A 730 -48.87 -6.76 -25.34
CA THR A 730 -48.59 -6.18 -24.00
C THR A 730 -47.52 -6.95 -23.25
N ALA A 731 -47.47 -8.28 -23.38
CA ALA A 731 -46.36 -9.09 -22.87
C ALA A 731 -45.03 -8.65 -23.53
N TYR A 732 -44.99 -8.61 -24.87
CA TYR A 732 -43.83 -8.14 -25.63
C TYR A 732 -43.43 -6.71 -25.24
N GLN A 733 -44.37 -5.76 -25.19
CA GLN A 733 -44.09 -4.35 -24.88
C GLN A 733 -43.60 -4.16 -23.44
N GLY A 734 -44.15 -4.90 -22.46
CA GLY A 734 -43.70 -4.85 -21.07
C GLY A 734 -42.27 -5.34 -20.90
N VAL A 735 -41.93 -6.50 -21.47
CA VAL A 735 -40.56 -7.05 -21.40
C VAL A 735 -39.59 -6.24 -22.25
N SER A 736 -39.99 -5.77 -23.45
CA SER A 736 -39.20 -4.85 -24.27
C SER A 736 -38.85 -3.57 -23.52
N TYR A 737 -39.83 -2.94 -22.85
CA TYR A 737 -39.60 -1.72 -22.08
C TYR A 737 -38.61 -1.96 -20.94
N TYR A 738 -38.76 -3.06 -20.19
CA TYR A 738 -37.81 -3.47 -19.17
C TYR A 738 -36.39 -3.69 -19.74
N MET A 739 -36.25 -4.36 -20.89
CA MET A 739 -34.95 -4.63 -21.51
C MET A 739 -34.30 -3.40 -22.13
N LEU A 740 -35.08 -2.46 -22.67
CA LEU A 740 -34.59 -1.21 -23.24
C LEU A 740 -34.16 -0.22 -22.14
N THR A 741 -34.95 -0.07 -21.07
CA THR A 741 -34.65 0.84 -19.97
C THR A 741 -33.51 0.38 -19.07
N ASN A 742 -33.38 -0.92 -18.81
CA ASN A 742 -32.26 -1.44 -18.00
C ASN A 742 -30.98 -1.54 -18.84
N ASP A 743 -29.84 -1.23 -18.21
CA ASP A 743 -28.51 -1.28 -18.84
C ASP A 743 -27.96 -2.72 -18.95
N LEU A 744 -28.80 -3.65 -19.44
CA LEU A 744 -28.51 -5.07 -19.56
C LEU A 744 -27.22 -5.32 -20.36
N ARG A 745 -26.31 -6.05 -19.73
CA ARG A 745 -25.03 -6.49 -20.30
C ARG A 745 -25.06 -8.01 -20.42
N ARG A 746 -24.25 -8.54 -21.35
CA ARG A 746 -23.98 -9.98 -21.39
C ARG A 746 -23.42 -10.43 -20.02
N PRO A 747 -23.69 -11.67 -19.55
CA PRO A 747 -23.25 -12.10 -18.23
C PRO A 747 -21.75 -11.90 -18.06
N VAL A 748 -21.33 -11.45 -16.87
CA VAL A 748 -19.90 -11.26 -16.58
C VAL A 748 -19.24 -12.64 -16.50
N ILE A 749 -18.09 -12.75 -17.17
CA ILE A 749 -17.35 -14.00 -17.30
C ILE A 749 -16.77 -14.37 -15.94
N THR A 750 -17.14 -15.52 -15.38
CA THR A 750 -16.76 -15.95 -14.03
C THR A 750 -15.56 -16.89 -13.99
N GLN A 751 -15.09 -17.39 -15.14
CA GLN A 751 -13.96 -18.32 -15.24
C GLN A 751 -12.90 -17.81 -16.23
N ILE A 752 -11.62 -18.01 -15.89
CA ILE A 752 -10.49 -17.67 -16.79
C ILE A 752 -10.54 -18.52 -18.07
N LYS A 753 -11.06 -19.75 -18.00
CA LYS A 753 -11.30 -20.61 -19.19
C LYS A 753 -12.21 -19.92 -20.21
N ASP A 754 -13.36 -19.41 -19.75
CA ASP A 754 -14.36 -18.76 -20.59
C ASP A 754 -13.82 -17.46 -21.23
N LEU A 755 -12.91 -16.75 -20.55
CA LEU A 755 -12.17 -15.60 -21.11
C LEU A 755 -11.29 -16.00 -22.30
N LEU A 756 -10.61 -17.15 -22.20
CA LEU A 756 -9.72 -17.68 -23.25
C LEU A 756 -10.52 -18.24 -24.43
N GLU A 757 -11.54 -19.06 -24.18
CA GLU A 757 -12.34 -19.72 -25.23
C GLU A 757 -13.12 -18.72 -26.10
N ASN A 758 -13.47 -17.55 -25.56
CA ASN A 758 -14.16 -16.49 -26.29
C ASN A 758 -13.22 -15.41 -26.87
N ASN A 759 -11.89 -15.63 -26.87
CA ASN A 759 -10.88 -14.70 -27.42
C ASN A 759 -10.96 -13.26 -26.87
N TYR A 760 -11.23 -13.08 -25.58
CA TYR A 760 -11.31 -11.73 -25.00
C TYR A 760 -9.95 -11.03 -24.94
N THR A 761 -9.90 -9.78 -25.42
CA THR A 761 -8.69 -8.93 -25.33
C THR A 761 -8.41 -8.54 -23.87
N ILE A 762 -7.49 -9.25 -23.22
CA ILE A 762 -7.06 -8.94 -21.85
C ILE A 762 -6.11 -7.74 -21.86
N TYR A 763 -6.60 -6.57 -21.41
CA TYR A 763 -5.80 -5.35 -21.29
C TYR A 763 -4.92 -5.39 -20.03
N THR A 764 -3.67 -5.81 -20.18
CA THR A 764 -2.65 -5.73 -19.11
C THR A 764 -1.90 -4.39 -19.17
N ILE A 765 -1.56 -3.82 -18.01
CA ILE A 765 -0.95 -2.48 -17.91
C ILE A 765 0.58 -2.50 -18.25
N SER A 766 1.19 -3.68 -18.37
CA SER A 766 2.58 -3.88 -18.82
C SER A 766 2.72 -5.11 -19.75
N PRO A 767 2.97 -4.94 -21.06
CA PRO A 767 2.70 -5.97 -22.07
C PRO A 767 3.88 -6.87 -22.48
N LYS A 768 5.03 -6.88 -21.77
CA LYS A 768 6.19 -7.72 -22.16
C LYS A 768 6.76 -8.61 -21.05
N GLU A 769 6.83 -8.15 -19.81
CA GLU A 769 7.43 -8.95 -18.71
C GLU A 769 6.43 -9.92 -18.06
N PHE A 770 5.13 -9.66 -18.18
CA PHE A 770 4.06 -10.46 -17.57
C PHE A 770 3.47 -11.54 -18.50
N VAL A 771 3.79 -11.51 -19.80
CA VAL A 771 3.25 -12.46 -20.79
C VAL A 771 3.78 -13.87 -20.58
N VAL A 772 5.05 -14.04 -20.20
CA VAL A 772 5.65 -15.36 -19.98
C VAL A 772 5.07 -16.07 -18.75
N PRO A 773 4.95 -15.42 -17.56
CA PRO A 773 4.22 -16.01 -16.42
C PRO A 773 2.77 -16.34 -16.74
N LEU A 774 2.03 -15.42 -17.41
CA LEU A 774 0.62 -15.66 -17.74
C LEU A 774 0.46 -16.88 -18.67
N ARG A 775 1.33 -17.00 -19.68
CA ARG A 775 1.36 -18.16 -20.59
C ARG A 775 1.65 -19.46 -19.84
N GLN A 776 2.59 -19.46 -18.90
CA GLN A 776 2.89 -20.63 -18.07
C GLN A 776 1.73 -21.01 -17.13
N MET A 777 0.95 -20.05 -16.61
CA MET A 777 -0.26 -20.35 -15.84
C MET A 777 -1.37 -20.94 -16.71
N ILE A 778 -1.52 -20.45 -17.95
CA ILE A 778 -2.48 -20.98 -18.94
C ILE A 778 -2.10 -22.40 -19.35
N GLU A 779 -0.82 -22.65 -19.70
CA GLU A 779 -0.33 -23.96 -20.16
C GLU A 779 -0.33 -25.02 -19.05
N ASN A 780 -0.22 -24.62 -17.77
CA ASN A 780 -0.31 -25.53 -16.62
C ASN A 780 -1.75 -25.78 -16.10
N GLY A 781 -2.78 -25.15 -16.69
CA GLY A 781 -4.19 -25.43 -16.38
C GLY A 781 -4.62 -25.16 -14.92
N THR A 782 -3.90 -24.28 -14.20
CA THR A 782 -4.23 -23.93 -12.81
C THR A 782 -5.51 -23.10 -12.73
N LYS A 783 -6.40 -23.46 -11.80
CA LYS A 783 -7.67 -22.77 -11.51
C LYS A 783 -7.47 -21.37 -10.92
#